data_AF-A0A925XGI3-F1
#
_entry.id   AF-A0A925XGI3-F1
#
_cell.length_a   1.000
_cell.length_b   1.000
_cell.length_c   1.000
_cell.angle_alpha   90.00
_cell.angle_beta   90.00
_cell.angle_gamma   90.00
#
_symmetry.space_group_name_H-M   'P 1'
#
loop_
_entity.id
_entity.type
_entity.pdbx_description
1 polymer ?
#
loop_
_entity_poly.entity_id
_entity_poly.type
_entity_poly.pdbx_seq_one_letter_code
_entity_poly.pdbx_strand_id
1 'polypeptide(L)'
;MLRIQAALELTDDDVRPWLAMCERLLPAARRGFWNANARLLFDLQQVCLDHEQEIYKVDLLRWLRSLGKDSLKHPLPNQRVVMMSKHLRSAALRVPAVQIDAEGRKELSDLLHAAADAAEHLLRKRMEPLVASALTEAGFAPSSVVERVAFRKVTHELLDGVVQRGFLTLGDLRDAVSRNQLKMPDLTDSQEFVSGDPLLRTDRLLASRVDGVYQRGPFYLRWLQRLSSLAYGTHYGRLLTRFLFLPFGLSFLTLMAVEEVAHLVIGYQPTSTTHAAVDSHTTPPSTSEASETQPAASEQPRAEPPDDSDAATDSDEAPTDAAVPPPTADVSLIAAGHVTVRHHLVYSHLNMFWLGCFLFALIHAPAFRGAVVSLLKTTWKVLKVALVEVPLRIVKFPPVEWLLKSFPMKLFRRIVLAPLLATAVFCLVLPYFGVYDRPNRWWSLAILLVSIVVLNSRIGRDTEELTREFLSRTWYRIRTHLLLGLFTLVVDAFQWLMDGLERVLYAVDELLRFRSGESGVALGLKAVFGLAWSIIHGVIRFCVTLLIEPQINPIKHFPVVTVSHKLVLGTLTIPLATVLERFYDRATAYTMTGLILSGIPGVFGFLAWELKENWKLYSANRPPTLRPVRIGHHGESLLRLLCPGFHSGTIPKLFARRRRAARKAHQNLNVNKQARYTEKLHHEAESLRHFVDRELIGLLRESRTFHERSLSVEHVELATNRVAILLLDEAQPDEPVHIEFAEQSGWLIAGVAELGWLADLTDEDRAVFRTALAGLYKLGAVDLVREQIESQFIAPSIPAVAHASDATSLANETASASKTHPYDIASTGLVVWPLGHYEAEVHYVLDETPTTTPRPRSLARAAGL
;
A
#
# COMPACT_ATOMS: atom_id res chain seq x y z
N MET A 1 4.99 -36.39 29.50
CA MET A 1 5.55 -37.03 28.29
C MET A 1 4.50 -37.80 27.52
N LEU A 2 3.94 -38.92 28.00
CA LEU A 2 2.85 -39.67 27.33
C LEU A 2 1.73 -38.77 26.72
N ARG A 3 1.29 -37.73 27.44
CA ARG A 3 0.30 -36.74 26.96
C ARG A 3 0.76 -35.92 25.74
N ILE A 4 2.04 -35.57 25.66
CA ILE A 4 2.65 -34.87 24.50
C ILE A 4 2.85 -35.85 23.35
N GLN A 5 3.27 -37.09 23.64
CA GLN A 5 3.44 -38.15 22.64
C GLN A 5 2.13 -38.44 21.91
N ALA A 6 1.04 -38.64 22.65
CA ALA A 6 -0.30 -38.80 22.09
C ALA A 6 -0.78 -37.54 21.34
N ALA A 7 -0.44 -36.34 21.84
CA ALA A 7 -0.82 -35.09 21.20
C ALA A 7 -0.15 -34.85 19.84
N LEU A 8 1.08 -35.32 19.66
CA LEU A 8 1.93 -35.00 18.50
C LEU A 8 2.24 -36.21 17.61
N GLU A 9 1.62 -37.37 17.87
CA GLU A 9 1.83 -38.64 17.13
C GLU A 9 3.32 -39.07 17.09
N LEU A 10 4.08 -38.78 18.15
CA LEU A 10 5.53 -39.02 18.26
C LEU A 10 5.88 -40.49 18.49
N THR A 11 7.03 -40.93 17.97
CA THR A 11 7.58 -42.27 18.22
C THR A 11 8.17 -42.36 19.63
N ASP A 12 8.36 -43.57 20.16
CA ASP A 12 8.94 -43.78 21.51
C ASP A 12 10.39 -43.26 21.63
N ASP A 13 11.13 -43.16 20.51
CA ASP A 13 12.47 -42.60 20.49
C ASP A 13 12.46 -41.07 20.65
N ASP A 14 11.51 -40.38 20.01
CA ASP A 14 11.35 -38.92 20.10
C ASP A 14 11.00 -38.44 21.52
N VAL A 15 10.39 -39.30 22.34
CA VAL A 15 9.98 -38.95 23.71
C VAL A 15 11.17 -38.65 24.63
N ARG A 16 12.33 -39.28 24.37
CA ARG A 16 13.50 -39.19 25.25
C ARG A 16 14.11 -37.76 25.31
N PRO A 17 14.38 -37.08 24.17
CA PRO A 17 14.75 -35.66 24.16
C PRO A 17 13.75 -34.74 24.88
N TRP A 18 12.43 -34.93 24.66
CA TRP A 18 11.40 -34.10 25.32
C TRP A 18 11.41 -34.22 26.85
N LEU A 19 11.71 -35.41 27.37
CA LEU A 19 11.82 -35.65 28.81
C LEU A 19 13.01 -34.88 29.39
N ALA A 20 14.21 -35.10 28.84
CA ALA A 20 15.43 -34.42 29.27
C ALA A 20 15.33 -32.89 29.16
N MET A 21 14.69 -32.38 28.11
CA MET A 21 14.52 -30.94 27.92
C MET A 21 13.61 -30.31 28.98
N CYS A 22 12.51 -30.96 29.36
CA CYS A 22 11.65 -30.47 30.44
C CYS A 22 12.35 -30.50 31.80
N GLU A 23 13.22 -31.47 32.07
CA GLU A 23 14.06 -31.48 33.28
C GLU A 23 15.05 -30.31 33.32
N ARG A 24 15.64 -29.91 32.18
CA ARG A 24 16.48 -28.70 32.07
C ARG A 24 15.68 -27.41 32.31
N LEU A 25 14.43 -27.35 31.87
CA LEU A 25 13.56 -26.16 31.97
C LEU A 25 12.95 -25.94 33.37
N LEU A 26 12.60 -27.00 34.07
CA LEU A 26 11.86 -26.95 35.35
C LEU A 26 12.55 -26.12 36.47
N PRO A 27 13.88 -26.25 36.71
CA PRO A 27 14.57 -25.46 37.74
C PRO A 27 14.47 -23.94 37.51
N ALA A 28 14.52 -23.51 36.26
CA ALA A 28 14.39 -22.11 35.89
C ALA A 28 12.92 -21.64 35.87
N ALA A 29 11.97 -22.52 35.54
CA ALA A 29 10.54 -22.22 35.64
C ALA A 29 10.06 -21.96 37.08
N ARG A 30 10.66 -22.63 38.08
CA ARG A 30 10.35 -22.43 39.51
C ARG A 30 10.83 -21.08 40.08
N ARG A 31 11.69 -20.34 39.36
CA ARG A 31 12.30 -19.08 39.84
C ARG A 31 11.48 -17.85 39.42
N GLY A 32 10.51 -17.48 40.26
CA GLY A 32 9.71 -16.25 40.13
C GLY A 32 8.42 -16.43 39.34
N PHE A 33 7.47 -15.51 39.55
CA PHE A 33 6.12 -15.60 39.01
C PHE A 33 6.08 -15.40 37.48
N TRP A 34 5.47 -16.36 36.77
CA TRP A 34 5.12 -16.27 35.35
C TRP A 34 6.27 -15.84 34.42
N ASN A 35 7.47 -16.41 34.64
CA ASN A 35 8.65 -16.15 33.82
C ASN A 35 8.60 -16.84 32.44
N ALA A 36 9.59 -16.60 31.58
CA ALA A 36 9.61 -17.12 30.21
C ALA A 36 9.55 -18.66 30.12
N ASN A 37 10.26 -19.35 31.03
CA ASN A 37 10.30 -20.81 31.09
C ASN A 37 8.94 -21.37 31.52
N ALA A 38 8.33 -20.77 32.55
CA ALA A 38 6.99 -21.13 33.02
C ALA A 38 5.92 -20.94 31.94
N ARG A 39 6.01 -19.88 31.12
CA ARG A 39 5.09 -19.64 29.99
C ARG A 39 5.29 -20.63 28.84
N LEU A 40 6.52 -21.09 28.59
CA LEU A 40 6.79 -22.12 27.58
C LEU A 40 6.22 -23.48 28.02
N LEU A 41 6.48 -23.88 29.28
CA LEU A 41 5.89 -25.09 29.85
C LEU A 41 4.35 -25.03 29.91
N PHE A 42 3.77 -23.85 30.14
CA PHE A 42 2.32 -23.65 30.06
C PHE A 42 1.77 -23.81 28.63
N ASP A 43 2.44 -23.28 27.61
CA ASP A 43 2.04 -23.49 26.22
C ASP A 43 2.07 -25.00 25.86
N LEU A 44 3.11 -25.73 26.26
CA LEU A 44 3.17 -27.20 26.10
C LEU A 44 2.06 -27.94 26.87
N GLN A 45 1.66 -27.42 28.03
CA GLN A 45 0.50 -27.94 28.78
C GLN A 45 -0.82 -27.68 28.03
N GLN A 46 -0.98 -26.52 27.37
CA GLN A 46 -2.18 -26.26 26.55
C GLN A 46 -2.26 -27.22 25.36
N VAL A 47 -1.15 -27.52 24.68
CA VAL A 47 -1.13 -28.54 23.59
C VAL A 47 -1.71 -29.88 24.04
N CYS A 48 -1.37 -30.34 25.26
CA CYS A 48 -1.95 -31.57 25.83
C CYS A 48 -3.45 -31.42 26.11
N LEU A 49 -3.88 -30.28 26.68
CA LEU A 49 -5.27 -30.02 27.02
C LEU A 49 -6.16 -29.83 25.77
N ASP A 50 -5.65 -29.24 24.70
CA ASP A 50 -6.36 -29.06 23.43
C ASP A 50 -6.51 -30.37 22.65
N HIS A 51 -5.59 -31.33 22.83
CA HIS A 51 -5.75 -32.69 22.30
C HIS A 51 -6.79 -33.50 23.09
N GLU A 52 -6.76 -33.43 24.42
CA GLU A 52 -7.62 -34.21 25.32
C GLU A 52 -9.04 -33.66 25.47
N GLN A 53 -9.23 -32.34 25.36
CA GLN A 53 -10.53 -31.71 25.61
C GLN A 53 -11.26 -31.37 24.31
N GLU A 54 -12.49 -31.85 24.17
CA GLU A 54 -13.37 -31.37 23.11
C GLU A 54 -13.75 -29.90 23.36
N ILE A 55 -13.51 -29.06 22.35
CA ILE A 55 -13.92 -27.66 22.33
C ILE A 55 -15.30 -27.59 21.67
N TYR A 56 -16.25 -26.92 22.33
CA TYR A 56 -17.62 -26.72 21.86
C TYR A 56 -17.94 -25.24 21.69
N LYS A 57 -18.77 -24.94 20.69
CA LYS A 57 -19.40 -23.63 20.52
C LYS A 57 -20.82 -23.63 21.08
N VAL A 58 -21.20 -22.53 21.71
CA VAL A 58 -22.47 -22.37 22.45
C VAL A 58 -23.35 -21.34 21.73
N ASP A 59 -24.20 -21.79 20.81
CA ASP A 59 -25.03 -20.91 19.97
C ASP A 59 -26.45 -20.74 20.55
N LEU A 60 -26.57 -19.96 21.64
CA LEU A 60 -27.86 -19.70 22.30
C LEU A 60 -28.95 -19.17 21.33
N LEU A 61 -28.58 -18.31 20.39
CA LEU A 61 -29.49 -17.77 19.37
C LEU A 61 -30.01 -18.84 18.39
N ARG A 62 -29.20 -19.87 18.09
CA ARG A 62 -29.60 -20.99 17.23
C ARG A 62 -30.56 -21.90 17.99
N TRP A 63 -30.20 -22.28 19.22
CA TRP A 63 -31.05 -23.06 20.12
C TRP A 63 -32.44 -22.43 20.29
N LEU A 64 -32.51 -21.13 20.63
CA LEU A 64 -33.77 -20.39 20.75
C LEU A 64 -34.59 -20.39 19.45
N ARG A 65 -33.98 -20.06 18.31
CA ARG A 65 -34.69 -20.02 17.00
C ARG A 65 -35.17 -21.38 16.52
N SER A 66 -34.46 -22.45 16.90
CA SER A 66 -34.85 -23.83 16.59
C SER A 66 -35.98 -24.37 17.47
N LEU A 67 -36.42 -23.59 18.48
CA LEU A 67 -37.29 -24.05 19.58
C LEU A 67 -36.72 -25.29 20.29
N GLY A 68 -35.41 -25.30 20.53
CA GLY A 68 -34.68 -26.37 21.20
C GLY A 68 -34.39 -27.62 20.36
N LYS A 69 -34.66 -27.60 19.05
CA LYS A 69 -34.36 -28.73 18.14
C LYS A 69 -32.86 -28.84 17.80
N ASP A 70 -32.17 -27.71 17.67
CA ASP A 70 -30.71 -27.67 17.50
C ASP A 70 -30.05 -27.77 18.88
N SER A 71 -28.94 -28.51 18.99
CA SER A 71 -28.19 -28.57 20.26
C SER A 71 -27.58 -27.22 20.65
N LEU A 72 -27.72 -26.83 21.92
CA LEU A 72 -27.13 -25.62 22.49
C LEU A 72 -25.59 -25.61 22.38
N LYS A 73 -24.95 -26.78 22.53
CA LYS A 73 -23.51 -26.98 22.31
C LYS A 73 -23.26 -27.90 21.10
N HIS A 74 -22.30 -27.53 20.25
CA HIS A 74 -21.84 -28.38 19.14
C HIS A 74 -20.30 -28.43 19.11
N PRO A 75 -19.69 -29.59 18.80
CA PRO A 75 -18.23 -29.74 18.83
C PRO A 75 -17.56 -28.99 17.66
N LEU A 76 -16.34 -28.54 17.89
CA LEU A 76 -15.48 -27.89 16.89
C LEU A 76 -14.27 -28.78 16.56
N PRO A 77 -14.46 -29.92 15.86
CA PRO A 77 -13.48 -30.99 15.78
C PRO A 77 -12.18 -30.61 15.05
N ASN A 78 -12.20 -29.53 14.27
CA ASN A 78 -11.03 -29.01 13.56
C ASN A 78 -10.23 -28.00 14.40
N GLN A 79 -10.82 -27.36 15.41
CA GLN A 79 -10.13 -26.32 16.19
C GLN A 79 -8.94 -26.88 16.97
N ARG A 80 -9.01 -28.12 17.48
CA ARG A 80 -7.94 -28.70 18.31
C ARG A 80 -6.55 -28.59 17.66
N VAL A 81 -6.45 -28.96 16.38
CA VAL A 81 -5.18 -28.98 15.64
C VAL A 81 -4.64 -27.56 15.40
N VAL A 82 -5.55 -26.60 15.18
CA VAL A 82 -5.22 -25.17 15.05
C VAL A 82 -4.67 -24.62 16.36
N MET A 83 -5.28 -24.98 17.50
CA MET A 83 -4.84 -24.54 18.82
C MET A 83 -3.49 -25.15 19.21
N MET A 84 -3.28 -26.44 18.95
CA MET A 84 -2.01 -27.13 19.18
C MET A 84 -0.86 -26.48 18.38
N SER A 85 -1.05 -26.23 17.08
CA SER A 85 -0.07 -25.51 16.24
C SER A 85 0.19 -24.08 16.76
N LYS A 86 -0.86 -23.34 17.13
CA LYS A 86 -0.77 -21.99 17.72
C LYS A 86 0.05 -21.98 19.03
N HIS A 87 -0.15 -22.96 19.92
CA HIS A 87 0.57 -23.04 21.19
C HIS A 87 2.03 -23.50 21.01
N LEU A 88 2.32 -24.45 20.10
CA LEU A 88 3.70 -24.81 19.77
C LEU A 88 4.48 -23.65 19.15
N ARG A 89 3.87 -22.91 18.21
CA ARG A 89 4.48 -21.71 17.64
C ARG A 89 4.71 -20.61 18.68
N SER A 90 3.79 -20.47 19.65
CA SER A 90 3.98 -19.59 20.81
C SER A 90 5.19 -20.04 21.66
N ALA A 91 5.32 -21.33 21.95
CA ALA A 91 6.46 -21.88 22.68
C ALA A 91 7.80 -21.66 21.95
N ALA A 92 7.87 -21.94 20.64
CA ALA A 92 9.05 -21.67 19.81
C ALA A 92 9.47 -20.19 19.86
N LEU A 93 8.51 -19.26 19.72
CA LEU A 93 8.76 -17.82 19.81
C LEU A 93 9.25 -17.36 21.20
N ARG A 94 9.08 -18.16 22.27
CA ARG A 94 9.63 -17.89 23.61
C ARG A 94 11.07 -18.38 23.79
N VAL A 95 11.59 -19.32 22.99
CA VAL A 95 12.94 -19.91 23.15
C VAL A 95 14.07 -18.88 23.33
N PRO A 96 14.11 -17.74 22.59
CA PRO A 96 15.14 -16.71 22.80
C PRO A 96 15.07 -15.97 24.16
N ALA A 97 14.01 -16.16 24.95
CA ALA A 97 13.84 -15.59 26.29
C ALA A 97 13.98 -16.62 27.42
N VAL A 98 14.16 -17.90 27.10
CA VAL A 98 14.34 -19.01 28.05
C VAL A 98 15.72 -18.92 28.73
N GLN A 99 15.76 -19.21 30.02
CA GLN A 99 16.97 -19.34 30.83
C GLN A 99 17.48 -20.79 30.79
N ILE A 100 18.14 -21.12 29.68
CA ILE A 100 18.88 -22.36 29.45
C ILE A 100 20.24 -21.99 28.82
N ASP A 101 21.20 -22.91 28.85
CA ASP A 101 22.53 -22.76 28.25
C ASP A 101 22.47 -22.65 26.70
N ALA A 102 23.62 -22.61 26.03
CA ALA A 102 23.66 -22.41 24.58
C ALA A 102 23.30 -23.66 23.75
N GLU A 103 23.63 -24.85 24.26
CA GLU A 103 23.46 -26.14 23.59
C GLU A 103 22.03 -26.64 23.78
N GLY A 104 21.56 -26.67 25.03
CA GLY A 104 20.16 -26.94 25.38
C GLY A 104 19.18 -25.95 24.76
N ARG A 105 19.58 -24.71 24.44
CA ARG A 105 18.73 -23.80 23.66
C ARG A 105 18.62 -24.20 22.19
N LYS A 106 19.70 -24.74 21.59
CA LYS A 106 19.64 -25.23 20.21
C LYS A 106 18.74 -26.46 20.15
N GLU A 107 19.00 -27.46 21.00
CA GLU A 107 18.18 -28.66 21.15
C GLU A 107 16.69 -28.33 21.40
N LEU A 108 16.40 -27.37 22.28
CA LEU A 108 15.03 -26.88 22.52
C LEU A 108 14.40 -26.22 21.28
N SER A 109 15.19 -25.50 20.50
CA SER A 109 14.73 -24.87 19.25
C SER A 109 14.43 -25.94 18.21
N ASP A 110 15.35 -26.86 17.99
CA ASP A 110 15.26 -27.94 17.01
C ASP A 110 14.03 -28.84 17.31
N LEU A 111 13.81 -29.22 18.59
CA LEU A 111 12.63 -29.97 19.03
C LEU A 111 11.31 -29.19 18.85
N LEU A 112 11.29 -27.89 19.19
CA LEU A 112 10.05 -27.09 19.08
C LEU A 112 9.67 -26.77 17.64
N HIS A 113 10.62 -26.65 16.72
CA HIS A 113 10.31 -26.54 15.28
C HIS A 113 9.78 -27.86 14.75
N ALA A 114 10.48 -28.99 14.97
CA ALA A 114 10.00 -30.31 14.54
C ALA A 114 8.57 -30.63 15.04
N ALA A 115 8.24 -30.27 16.29
CA ALA A 115 6.88 -30.41 16.81
C ALA A 115 5.87 -29.42 16.18
N ALA A 116 6.25 -28.16 15.94
CA ALA A 116 5.40 -27.19 15.26
C ALA A 116 5.11 -27.63 13.81
N ASP A 117 6.10 -28.14 13.11
CA ASP A 117 6.02 -28.65 11.74
C ASP A 117 5.16 -29.91 11.67
N ALA A 118 5.29 -30.83 12.63
CA ALA A 118 4.40 -32.00 12.75
C ALA A 118 2.94 -31.59 12.99
N ALA A 119 2.69 -30.63 13.90
CA ALA A 119 1.35 -30.12 14.16
C ALA A 119 0.76 -29.34 12.96
N GLU A 120 1.60 -28.62 12.20
CA GLU A 120 1.22 -27.98 10.95
C GLU A 120 0.91 -29.02 9.86
N HIS A 121 1.71 -30.08 9.73
CA HIS A 121 1.46 -31.17 8.79
C HIS A 121 0.12 -31.86 9.09
N LEU A 122 -0.15 -32.19 10.35
CA LEU A 122 -1.45 -32.74 10.79
C LEU A 122 -2.61 -31.79 10.50
N LEU A 123 -2.42 -30.48 10.66
CA LEU A 123 -3.41 -29.47 10.32
C LEU A 123 -3.67 -29.42 8.81
N ARG A 124 -2.64 -29.36 7.98
CA ARG A 124 -2.76 -29.32 6.51
C ARG A 124 -3.42 -30.59 5.99
N LYS A 125 -2.91 -31.77 6.37
CA LYS A 125 -3.45 -33.11 6.03
C LYS A 125 -4.94 -33.25 6.35
N ARG A 126 -5.41 -32.62 7.43
CA ARG A 126 -6.83 -32.60 7.83
C ARG A 126 -7.68 -31.55 7.11
N MET A 127 -7.14 -30.35 6.90
CA MET A 127 -7.92 -29.19 6.44
C MET A 127 -7.90 -28.97 4.93
N GLU A 128 -6.84 -29.38 4.23
CA GLU A 128 -6.71 -29.27 2.77
C GLU A 128 -7.90 -29.89 2.02
N PRO A 129 -8.33 -31.15 2.25
CA PRO A 129 -9.49 -31.72 1.56
C PRO A 129 -10.80 -30.99 1.89
N LEU A 130 -10.94 -30.40 3.08
CA LEU A 130 -12.13 -29.63 3.47
C LEU A 130 -12.20 -28.29 2.73
N VAL A 131 -11.06 -27.61 2.54
CA VAL A 131 -10.98 -26.34 1.80
C VAL A 131 -11.08 -26.59 0.29
N ALA A 132 -10.37 -27.58 -0.24
CA ALA A 132 -10.41 -27.94 -1.67
C ALA A 132 -11.80 -28.38 -2.12
N SER A 133 -12.49 -29.24 -1.36
CA SER A 133 -13.86 -29.64 -1.68
C SER A 133 -14.85 -28.47 -1.60
N ALA A 134 -14.71 -27.56 -0.62
CA ALA A 134 -15.54 -26.37 -0.50
C ALA A 134 -15.34 -25.35 -1.64
N LEU A 135 -14.14 -25.26 -2.21
CA LEU A 135 -13.86 -24.48 -3.41
C LEU A 135 -14.48 -25.14 -4.65
N THR A 136 -14.24 -26.44 -4.84
CA THR A 136 -14.73 -27.22 -5.98
C THR A 136 -16.26 -27.16 -6.09
N GLU A 137 -16.97 -27.49 -5.00
CA GLU A 137 -18.44 -27.47 -4.94
C GLU A 137 -19.06 -26.06 -5.08
N ALA A 138 -18.29 -25.01 -4.79
CA ALA A 138 -18.74 -23.64 -5.01
C ALA A 138 -18.68 -23.19 -6.47
N GLY A 139 -17.98 -23.94 -7.33
CA GLY A 139 -17.79 -23.63 -8.76
C GLY A 139 -16.37 -23.15 -9.12
N PHE A 140 -15.38 -23.27 -8.23
CA PHE A 140 -13.97 -23.02 -8.59
C PHE A 140 -13.36 -24.22 -9.33
N ALA A 141 -13.81 -24.46 -10.57
CA ALA A 141 -13.30 -25.52 -11.44
C ALA A 141 -12.11 -25.02 -12.30
N PRO A 142 -10.87 -25.49 -12.07
CA PRO A 142 -9.72 -25.07 -12.87
C PRO A 142 -9.69 -25.75 -14.25
N SER A 143 -9.64 -24.96 -15.33
CA SER A 143 -9.68 -25.46 -16.71
C SER A 143 -8.29 -25.72 -17.32
N SER A 144 -7.27 -25.03 -16.84
CA SER A 144 -5.90 -25.05 -17.39
C SER A 144 -4.86 -25.48 -16.34
N VAL A 145 -3.65 -25.83 -16.81
CA VAL A 145 -2.48 -26.12 -15.96
C VAL A 145 -2.27 -25.00 -14.92
N VAL A 146 -2.18 -23.76 -15.38
CA VAL A 146 -1.96 -22.58 -14.53
C VAL A 146 -3.09 -22.40 -13.50
N GLU A 147 -4.33 -22.75 -13.83
CA GLU A 147 -5.45 -22.69 -12.90
C GLU A 147 -5.43 -23.84 -11.87
N ARG A 148 -4.93 -25.04 -12.21
CA ARG A 148 -4.75 -26.14 -11.24
C ARG A 148 -3.64 -25.82 -10.24
N VAL A 149 -2.53 -25.25 -10.71
CA VAL A 149 -1.46 -24.69 -9.84
C VAL A 149 -2.04 -23.61 -8.93
N ALA A 150 -2.78 -22.64 -9.51
CA ALA A 150 -3.38 -21.57 -8.74
C ALA A 150 -4.49 -22.04 -7.78
N PHE A 151 -5.18 -23.15 -8.07
CA PHE A 151 -6.13 -23.79 -7.17
C PHE A 151 -5.41 -24.34 -5.93
N ARG A 152 -4.38 -25.20 -6.11
CA ARG A 152 -3.55 -25.66 -4.99
C ARG A 152 -2.98 -24.49 -4.21
N LYS A 153 -2.47 -23.46 -4.90
CA LYS A 153 -1.92 -22.26 -4.25
C LYS A 153 -2.96 -21.50 -3.42
N VAL A 154 -4.20 -21.30 -3.90
CA VAL A 154 -5.29 -20.68 -3.11
C VAL A 154 -5.60 -21.53 -1.88
N THR A 155 -5.71 -22.85 -2.03
CA THR A 155 -5.92 -23.76 -0.88
C THR A 155 -4.79 -23.65 0.13
N HIS A 156 -3.52 -23.72 -0.31
CA HIS A 156 -2.36 -23.64 0.56
C HIS A 156 -2.23 -22.27 1.24
N GLU A 157 -2.48 -21.18 0.52
CA GLU A 157 -2.44 -19.81 1.07
C GLU A 157 -3.52 -19.56 2.13
N LEU A 158 -4.70 -20.19 2.00
CA LEU A 158 -5.71 -20.19 3.04
C LEU A 158 -5.26 -21.01 4.27
N LEU A 159 -4.62 -22.17 4.06
CA LEU A 159 -4.04 -22.95 5.17
C LEU A 159 -2.91 -22.19 5.87
N ASP A 160 -2.03 -21.51 5.13
CA ASP A 160 -0.99 -20.63 5.69
C ASP A 160 -1.62 -19.55 6.59
N GLY A 161 -2.76 -18.98 6.17
CA GLY A 161 -3.55 -18.05 6.95
C GLY A 161 -4.08 -18.62 8.27
N VAL A 162 -4.52 -19.89 8.27
CA VAL A 162 -4.95 -20.62 9.49
C VAL A 162 -3.77 -20.84 10.43
N VAL A 163 -2.63 -21.32 9.93
CA VAL A 163 -1.41 -21.55 10.74
C VAL A 163 -0.94 -20.24 11.40
N GLN A 164 -1.01 -19.12 10.69
CA GLN A 164 -0.49 -17.84 11.16
C GLN A 164 -1.41 -17.10 12.14
N ARG A 165 -2.75 -17.23 12.01
CA ARG A 165 -3.72 -16.46 12.82
C ARG A 165 -4.65 -17.30 13.69
N GLY A 166 -4.79 -18.59 13.41
CA GLY A 166 -5.76 -19.48 14.03
C GLY A 166 -7.18 -19.38 13.48
N PHE A 167 -7.42 -18.56 12.45
CA PHE A 167 -8.72 -18.40 11.80
C PHE A 167 -8.60 -17.90 10.35
N LEU A 168 -9.71 -17.97 9.61
CA LEU A 168 -9.91 -17.36 8.29
C LEU A 168 -11.18 -16.52 8.28
N THR A 169 -11.28 -15.61 7.32
CA THR A 169 -12.43 -14.73 7.09
C THR A 169 -12.83 -14.71 5.61
N LEU A 170 -14.00 -14.13 5.30
CA LEU A 170 -14.40 -13.84 3.92
C LEU A 170 -13.40 -12.90 3.20
N GLY A 171 -12.74 -12.00 3.92
CA GLY A 171 -11.70 -11.11 3.36
C GLY A 171 -10.49 -11.90 2.88
N ASP A 172 -10.06 -12.91 3.64
CA ASP A 172 -8.92 -13.77 3.28
C ASP A 172 -9.20 -14.62 2.06
N LEU A 173 -10.40 -15.22 2.02
CA LEU A 173 -10.90 -15.97 0.88
C LEU A 173 -10.93 -15.11 -0.39
N ARG A 174 -11.48 -13.89 -0.29
CA ARG A 174 -11.51 -12.91 -1.37
C ARG A 174 -10.09 -12.54 -1.82
N ASP A 175 -9.19 -12.26 -0.88
CA ASP A 175 -7.87 -11.72 -1.20
C ASP A 175 -6.90 -12.79 -1.71
N ALA A 176 -7.07 -14.06 -1.34
CA ALA A 176 -6.40 -15.20 -1.97
C ALA A 176 -6.85 -15.35 -3.44
N VAL A 177 -8.17 -15.33 -3.71
CA VAL A 177 -8.71 -15.39 -5.09
C VAL A 177 -8.33 -14.14 -5.91
N SER A 178 -8.30 -12.96 -5.28
CA SER A 178 -7.90 -11.69 -5.92
C SER A 178 -6.43 -11.70 -6.37
N ARG A 179 -5.52 -12.25 -5.53
CA ARG A 179 -4.08 -12.29 -5.81
C ARG A 179 -3.64 -13.43 -6.75
N ASN A 180 -4.36 -14.55 -6.79
CA ASN A 180 -4.00 -15.71 -7.61
C ASN A 180 -4.63 -15.71 -9.00
N GLN A 181 -4.14 -16.59 -9.88
CA GLN A 181 -4.62 -16.70 -11.27
C GLN A 181 -5.94 -17.45 -11.41
N LEU A 182 -6.31 -18.32 -10.45
CA LEU A 182 -7.64 -18.91 -10.40
C LEU A 182 -8.67 -17.80 -10.14
N LYS A 183 -9.61 -17.64 -11.07
CA LYS A 183 -10.66 -16.61 -11.04
C LYS A 183 -12.03 -17.26 -11.06
N MET A 184 -13.02 -16.54 -10.54
CA MET A 184 -14.40 -17.01 -10.55
C MET A 184 -14.93 -17.05 -12.00
N PRO A 185 -15.73 -18.06 -12.36
CA PRO A 185 -16.55 -18.00 -13.57
C PRO A 185 -17.48 -16.77 -13.53
N ASP A 186 -17.87 -16.31 -14.71
CA ASP A 186 -18.89 -15.28 -14.86
C ASP A 186 -20.29 -15.91 -14.69
N LEU A 187 -21.26 -15.17 -14.14
CA LEU A 187 -22.58 -15.68 -13.77
C LEU A 187 -23.49 -15.81 -15.00
N THR A 188 -23.91 -17.04 -15.31
CA THR A 188 -24.83 -17.33 -16.43
C THR A 188 -26.30 -17.32 -16.01
N ASP A 189 -26.65 -17.99 -14.90
CA ASP A 189 -28.04 -18.30 -14.57
C ASP A 189 -28.63 -17.47 -13.42
N SER A 190 -29.92 -17.16 -13.53
CA SER A 190 -30.66 -16.40 -12.51
C SER A 190 -30.79 -17.13 -11.17
N GLN A 191 -30.74 -18.46 -11.16
CA GLN A 191 -30.64 -19.26 -9.92
C GLN A 191 -29.32 -19.02 -9.18
N GLU A 192 -28.21 -18.77 -9.91
CA GLU A 192 -26.91 -18.54 -9.27
C GLU A 192 -26.97 -17.31 -8.37
N PHE A 193 -27.58 -16.22 -8.84
CA PHE A 193 -27.78 -14.99 -8.08
C PHE A 193 -28.49 -15.23 -6.73
N VAL A 194 -29.56 -16.04 -6.72
CA VAL A 194 -30.28 -16.40 -5.47
C VAL A 194 -29.40 -17.24 -4.54
N SER A 195 -28.56 -18.12 -5.08
CA SER A 195 -27.60 -18.92 -4.32
C SER A 195 -26.37 -18.12 -3.83
N GLY A 196 -26.05 -17.00 -4.49
CA GLY A 196 -24.77 -16.31 -4.37
C GLY A 196 -23.72 -16.86 -5.36
N ASP A 197 -22.73 -16.02 -5.66
CA ASP A 197 -21.59 -16.34 -6.52
C ASP A 197 -20.66 -17.39 -5.87
N PRO A 198 -19.63 -17.90 -6.57
CA PRO A 198 -18.70 -18.87 -6.00
C PRO A 198 -18.07 -18.44 -4.68
N LEU A 199 -17.78 -17.15 -4.49
CA LEU A 199 -17.29 -16.63 -3.20
C LEU A 199 -18.31 -16.81 -2.06
N LEU A 200 -19.59 -16.46 -2.29
CA LEU A 200 -20.67 -16.61 -1.31
C LEU A 200 -21.16 -18.06 -1.14
N ARG A 201 -20.87 -18.94 -2.10
CA ARG A 201 -21.02 -20.40 -1.95
C ARG A 201 -19.92 -20.95 -1.05
N THR A 202 -18.65 -20.61 -1.31
CA THR A 202 -17.52 -21.01 -0.46
C THR A 202 -17.64 -20.46 0.96
N ASP A 203 -18.10 -19.22 1.17
CA ASP A 203 -18.41 -18.66 2.50
C ASP A 203 -19.38 -19.55 3.31
N ARG A 204 -20.38 -20.12 2.64
CA ARG A 204 -21.36 -21.03 3.28
C ARG A 204 -20.79 -22.41 3.55
N LEU A 205 -19.96 -22.94 2.65
CA LEU A 205 -19.36 -24.27 2.76
C LEU A 205 -18.21 -24.30 3.79
N LEU A 206 -17.34 -23.29 3.81
CA LEU A 206 -16.28 -23.20 4.83
C LEU A 206 -16.86 -22.96 6.22
N ALA A 207 -17.92 -22.15 6.35
CA ALA A 207 -18.60 -21.92 7.62
C ALA A 207 -19.35 -23.13 8.18
N SER A 208 -19.54 -24.22 7.41
CA SER A 208 -20.09 -25.48 7.91
C SER A 208 -19.05 -26.59 8.04
N ARG A 209 -18.11 -26.70 7.09
CA ARG A 209 -17.05 -27.74 7.08
C ARG A 209 -15.88 -27.42 8.00
N VAL A 210 -15.65 -26.14 8.27
CA VAL A 210 -14.51 -25.62 9.04
C VAL A 210 -14.99 -24.67 10.15
N ASP A 211 -16.14 -24.97 10.74
CA ASP A 211 -16.71 -24.20 11.86
C ASP A 211 -15.69 -24.08 13.02
N GLY A 212 -15.76 -22.97 13.74
CA GLY A 212 -14.78 -22.56 14.75
C GLY A 212 -13.50 -21.93 14.18
N VAL A 213 -13.10 -22.25 12.94
CA VAL A 213 -11.88 -21.73 12.29
C VAL A 213 -12.21 -20.71 11.20
N TYR A 214 -13.21 -20.98 10.36
CA TYR A 214 -13.67 -20.00 9.36
C TYR A 214 -14.75 -19.08 9.94
N GLN A 215 -14.43 -17.80 10.09
CA GLN A 215 -15.37 -16.74 10.44
C GLN A 215 -16.18 -16.34 9.19
N ARG A 216 -17.46 -16.68 9.19
CA ARG A 216 -18.38 -16.32 8.13
C ARG A 216 -18.51 -14.80 7.96
N GLY A 217 -18.53 -14.32 6.71
CA GLY A 217 -18.52 -12.88 6.43
C GLY A 217 -19.69 -12.12 7.07
N PRO A 218 -19.48 -10.87 7.55
CA PRO A 218 -20.55 -10.04 8.08
C PRO A 218 -21.60 -9.72 7.00
N PHE A 219 -22.82 -9.39 7.42
CA PHE A 219 -23.96 -9.26 6.49
C PHE A 219 -23.71 -8.22 5.39
N TYR A 220 -23.10 -7.08 5.71
CA TYR A 220 -22.87 -5.99 4.76
C TYR A 220 -21.88 -6.39 3.65
N LEU A 221 -20.78 -7.10 3.97
CA LEU A 221 -19.87 -7.65 2.96
C LEU A 221 -20.58 -8.67 2.06
N ARG A 222 -21.43 -9.53 2.62
CA ARG A 222 -22.16 -10.53 1.81
C ARG A 222 -23.21 -9.91 0.90
N TRP A 223 -23.88 -8.85 1.33
CA TRP A 223 -24.77 -8.06 0.47
C TRP A 223 -23.99 -7.29 -0.61
N LEU A 224 -22.88 -6.64 -0.25
CA LEU A 224 -22.04 -5.90 -1.19
C LEU A 224 -21.44 -6.82 -2.27
N GLN A 225 -20.96 -8.01 -1.89
CA GLN A 225 -20.50 -9.03 -2.85
C GLN A 225 -21.62 -9.39 -3.84
N ARG A 226 -22.82 -9.74 -3.35
CA ARG A 226 -23.98 -10.08 -4.20
C ARG A 226 -24.43 -8.94 -5.11
N LEU A 227 -24.36 -7.69 -4.67
CA LEU A 227 -24.68 -6.53 -5.52
C LEU A 227 -23.58 -6.31 -6.58
N SER A 228 -22.31 -6.44 -6.19
CA SER A 228 -21.18 -6.32 -7.13
C SER A 228 -21.12 -7.46 -8.15
N SER A 229 -21.63 -8.64 -7.83
CA SER A 229 -21.69 -9.77 -8.76
C SER A 229 -22.65 -9.55 -9.92
N LEU A 230 -23.71 -8.75 -9.74
CA LEU A 230 -24.54 -8.28 -10.86
C LEU A 230 -23.73 -7.38 -11.80
N ALA A 231 -23.02 -6.39 -11.24
CA ALA A 231 -22.26 -5.40 -11.99
C ALA A 231 -21.05 -5.99 -12.72
N TYR A 232 -20.40 -7.03 -12.17
CA TYR A 232 -19.14 -7.56 -12.69
C TYR A 232 -19.28 -8.98 -13.25
N GLY A 233 -20.02 -9.86 -12.58
CA GLY A 233 -20.22 -11.24 -13.00
C GLY A 233 -21.14 -11.42 -14.21
N THR A 234 -22.02 -10.46 -14.53
CA THR A 234 -22.91 -10.56 -15.69
C THR A 234 -22.41 -9.75 -16.90
N HIS A 235 -22.71 -10.21 -18.11
CA HIS A 235 -22.36 -9.51 -19.35
C HIS A 235 -22.97 -8.10 -19.41
N TYR A 236 -24.28 -7.96 -19.17
CA TYR A 236 -24.98 -6.67 -19.22
C TYR A 236 -24.54 -5.72 -18.11
N GLY A 237 -24.35 -6.21 -16.88
CA GLY A 237 -23.82 -5.40 -15.78
C GLY A 237 -22.41 -4.88 -16.06
N ARG A 238 -21.55 -5.71 -16.65
CA ARG A 238 -20.18 -5.32 -17.01
C ARG A 238 -20.16 -4.34 -18.17
N LEU A 239 -21.05 -4.48 -19.16
CA LEU A 239 -21.25 -3.51 -20.22
C LEU A 239 -21.66 -2.16 -19.62
N LEU A 240 -22.68 -2.13 -18.77
CA LEU A 240 -23.16 -0.90 -18.13
C LEU A 240 -22.09 -0.26 -17.24
N THR A 241 -21.32 -1.05 -16.49
CA THR A 241 -20.19 -0.54 -15.69
C THR A 241 -19.10 0.06 -16.58
N ARG A 242 -18.62 -0.71 -17.57
CA ARG A 242 -17.44 -0.35 -18.37
C ARG A 242 -17.72 0.81 -19.34
N PHE A 243 -18.94 0.93 -19.85
CA PHE A 243 -19.32 1.93 -20.85
C PHE A 243 -20.14 3.10 -20.29
N LEU A 244 -20.84 2.97 -19.15
CA LEU A 244 -21.56 4.08 -18.51
C LEU A 244 -20.95 4.47 -17.15
N PHE A 245 -21.04 3.62 -16.12
CA PHE A 245 -20.70 4.06 -14.75
C PHE A 245 -19.23 4.45 -14.57
N LEU A 246 -18.30 3.75 -15.21
CA LEU A 246 -16.87 4.03 -15.08
C LEU A 246 -16.46 5.37 -15.74
N PRO A 247 -16.75 5.67 -17.02
CA PRO A 247 -16.37 6.96 -17.61
C PRO A 247 -17.13 8.15 -17.00
N PHE A 248 -18.45 8.05 -16.79
CA PHE A 248 -19.23 9.18 -16.26
C PHE A 248 -19.05 9.36 -14.74
N GLY A 249 -18.91 8.27 -13.97
CA GLY A 249 -18.54 8.33 -12.55
C GLY A 249 -17.12 8.88 -12.32
N LEU A 250 -16.17 8.54 -13.21
CA LEU A 250 -14.83 9.14 -13.17
C LEU A 250 -14.87 10.63 -13.55
N SER A 251 -15.70 11.05 -14.51
CA SER A 251 -15.86 12.47 -14.83
C SER A 251 -16.44 13.28 -13.66
N PHE A 252 -17.46 12.75 -12.97
CA PHE A 252 -18.03 13.34 -11.77
C PHE A 252 -16.97 13.50 -10.67
N LEU A 253 -16.27 12.42 -10.31
CA LEU A 253 -15.21 12.45 -9.30
C LEU A 253 -14.06 13.38 -9.68
N THR A 254 -13.71 13.47 -10.97
CA THR A 254 -12.64 14.36 -11.45
C THR A 254 -13.03 15.83 -11.31
N LEU A 255 -14.25 16.22 -11.71
CA LEU A 255 -14.71 17.61 -11.58
C LEU A 255 -14.82 18.02 -10.11
N MET A 256 -15.38 17.16 -9.25
CA MET A 256 -15.45 17.41 -7.81
C MET A 256 -14.06 17.52 -7.17
N ALA A 257 -13.08 16.72 -7.60
CA ALA A 257 -11.70 16.80 -7.09
C ALA A 257 -10.94 18.02 -7.62
N VAL A 258 -11.23 18.50 -8.84
CA VAL A 258 -10.68 19.78 -9.34
C VAL A 258 -11.29 20.95 -8.58
N GLU A 259 -12.59 20.91 -8.28
CA GLU A 259 -13.26 21.93 -7.46
C GLU A 259 -12.72 21.95 -6.01
N GLU A 260 -12.38 20.79 -5.44
CA GLU A 260 -11.67 20.69 -4.15
C GLU A 260 -10.33 21.42 -4.16
N VAL A 261 -9.48 21.13 -5.15
CA VAL A 261 -8.16 21.78 -5.29
C VAL A 261 -8.33 23.28 -5.58
N ALA A 262 -9.31 23.68 -6.38
CA ALA A 262 -9.61 25.08 -6.64
C ALA A 262 -9.98 25.83 -5.36
N HIS A 263 -10.86 25.28 -4.52
CA HIS A 263 -11.22 25.89 -3.23
C HIS A 263 -10.02 26.00 -2.28
N LEU A 264 -9.17 24.97 -2.20
CA LEU A 264 -7.97 24.97 -1.35
C LEU A 264 -6.88 25.95 -1.82
N VAL A 265 -6.74 26.17 -3.13
CA VAL A 265 -5.71 27.04 -3.72
C VAL A 265 -6.16 28.50 -3.85
N ILE A 266 -7.44 28.76 -4.09
CA ILE A 266 -7.98 30.12 -4.34
C ILE A 266 -8.39 30.83 -3.04
N GLY A 267 -8.56 30.09 -1.93
CA GLY A 267 -8.68 30.69 -0.58
C GLY A 267 -9.96 31.49 -0.33
N TYR A 268 -11.02 31.26 -1.12
CA TYR A 268 -12.28 32.00 -1.01
C TYR A 268 -13.04 31.65 0.27
N GLN A 269 -12.95 32.51 1.29
CA GLN A 269 -13.91 32.52 2.39
C GLN A 269 -15.22 33.16 1.90
N PRO A 270 -16.39 32.49 2.06
CA PRO A 270 -17.66 33.16 1.86
C PRO A 270 -17.84 34.23 2.94
N THR A 271 -18.19 35.44 2.55
CA THR A 271 -18.40 36.56 3.48
C THR A 271 -19.54 36.25 4.44
N SER A 272 -19.21 35.93 5.69
CA SER A 272 -20.17 35.84 6.78
C SER A 272 -20.72 37.23 7.08
N THR A 273 -21.92 37.52 6.59
CA THR A 273 -22.64 38.75 6.93
C THR A 273 -22.87 38.80 8.43
N THR A 274 -22.25 39.78 9.09
CA THR A 274 -22.36 40.00 10.54
C THR A 274 -23.81 40.09 10.96
N HIS A 275 -24.25 39.21 11.86
CA HIS A 275 -25.49 39.43 12.59
C HIS A 275 -25.31 40.65 13.48
N ALA A 276 -26.01 41.75 13.19
CA ALA A 276 -26.11 42.88 14.10
C ALA A 276 -26.83 42.41 15.37
N ALA A 277 -26.11 42.41 16.50
CA ALA A 277 -26.72 42.18 17.79
C ALA A 277 -27.62 43.38 18.15
N VAL A 278 -28.85 43.10 18.58
CA VAL A 278 -29.73 44.12 19.16
C VAL A 278 -29.51 44.08 20.66
N ASP A 279 -28.80 45.08 21.19
CA ASP A 279 -28.57 45.20 22.63
C ASP A 279 -29.87 45.58 23.35
N SER A 280 -30.20 44.83 24.41
CA SER A 280 -31.27 45.16 25.35
C SER A 280 -30.68 45.47 26.73
N HIS A 281 -30.99 46.67 27.23
CA HIS A 281 -30.52 47.27 28.49
C HIS A 281 -30.32 46.32 29.69
N THR A 282 -29.35 46.62 30.57
CA THR A 282 -29.59 47.20 31.92
C THR A 282 -28.29 47.35 32.75
N THR A 283 -28.04 48.56 33.27
CA THR A 283 -27.03 48.96 34.31
C THR A 283 -27.65 48.91 35.73
N PRO A 284 -26.97 49.18 36.88
CA PRO A 284 -25.57 49.56 37.21
C PRO A 284 -25.00 48.62 38.35
N PRO A 285 -24.09 48.96 39.30
CA PRO A 285 -23.23 50.15 39.49
C PRO A 285 -21.73 49.96 39.91
N SER A 286 -20.97 51.04 39.67
CA SER A 286 -19.75 51.57 40.33
C SER A 286 -18.96 50.81 41.42
N THR A 287 -17.62 50.81 41.29
CA THR A 287 -16.64 51.51 42.17
C THR A 287 -15.25 51.46 41.47
N SER A 288 -14.56 52.57 41.19
CA SER A 288 -13.80 53.49 42.09
C SER A 288 -12.34 53.06 42.30
N GLU A 289 -11.39 53.78 41.70
CA GLU A 289 -10.48 54.70 42.41
C GLU A 289 -9.66 55.55 41.40
N ALA A 290 -9.09 56.68 41.86
CA ALA A 290 -8.43 57.68 41.01
C ALA A 290 -7.38 58.52 41.79
N SER A 291 -6.39 59.05 41.05
CA SER A 291 -5.57 60.23 41.35
C SER A 291 -5.06 60.77 39.99
N GLU A 292 -5.34 62.00 39.58
CA GLU A 292 -4.60 63.26 39.89
C GLU A 292 -3.25 63.36 39.13
N THR A 293 -2.81 64.53 38.65
CA THR A 293 -3.13 65.92 39.05
C THR A 293 -3.29 66.90 37.84
N GLN A 294 -3.89 68.06 38.11
CA GLN A 294 -4.16 69.23 37.23
C GLN A 294 -3.13 70.38 37.50
N PRO A 295 -3.25 71.68 37.08
CA PRO A 295 -4.12 72.37 36.09
C PRO A 295 -3.40 73.45 35.19
N ALA A 296 -4.18 74.35 34.56
CA ALA A 296 -3.90 75.75 34.10
C ALA A 296 -3.40 76.00 32.64
N ALA A 297 -3.79 77.07 31.91
CA ALA A 297 -4.90 78.06 32.02
C ALA A 297 -5.08 78.92 30.71
N SER A 298 -6.00 79.91 30.74
CA SER A 298 -6.20 81.13 29.87
C SER A 298 -6.77 81.05 28.42
N GLU A 299 -8.10 81.29 28.32
CA GLU A 299 -8.86 82.32 27.56
C GLU A 299 -8.55 82.80 26.10
N GLN A 300 -9.62 82.77 25.26
CA GLN A 300 -10.25 83.75 24.30
C GLN A 300 -9.54 85.08 23.86
N PRO A 301 -9.95 85.83 22.76
CA PRO A 301 -11.29 85.90 22.11
C PRO A 301 -11.45 86.18 20.56
N ARG A 302 -12.66 85.88 20.02
CA ARG A 302 -13.59 86.66 19.14
C ARG A 302 -13.12 87.62 18.00
N ALA A 303 -13.68 87.49 16.77
CA ALA A 303 -14.39 88.56 15.97
C ALA A 303 -14.70 88.20 14.48
N GLU A 304 -15.73 88.87 13.91
CA GLU A 304 -16.59 88.63 12.73
C GLU A 304 -16.07 88.98 11.28
N PRO A 305 -16.84 88.66 10.19
CA PRO A 305 -16.49 88.82 8.76
C PRO A 305 -17.05 90.15 8.12
N PRO A 306 -17.13 90.34 6.77
CA PRO A 306 -18.35 89.93 6.00
C PRO A 306 -18.25 89.74 4.44
N ASP A 307 -19.42 89.48 3.80
CA ASP A 307 -19.99 89.86 2.47
C ASP A 307 -19.55 89.39 1.04
N ASP A 308 -20.61 89.14 0.23
CA ASP A 308 -20.93 89.48 -1.19
C ASP A 308 -20.47 88.74 -2.49
N SER A 309 -21.38 88.86 -3.50
CA SER A 309 -21.26 88.76 -4.99
C SER A 309 -21.62 87.47 -5.78
N ASP A 310 -22.91 87.23 -5.96
CA ASP A 310 -23.68 87.22 -7.24
C ASP A 310 -23.12 86.72 -8.61
N ALA A 311 -23.95 85.87 -9.26
CA ALA A 311 -24.52 85.99 -10.64
C ALA A 311 -23.61 86.03 -11.91
N ALA A 312 -24.08 85.67 -13.12
CA ALA A 312 -25.19 84.82 -13.59
C ALA A 312 -25.04 84.54 -15.11
N THR A 313 -25.70 83.49 -15.65
CA THR A 313 -26.41 83.47 -16.96
C THR A 313 -26.97 82.07 -17.27
N ASP A 314 -27.96 81.88 -18.15
CA ASP A 314 -29.37 82.36 -18.14
C ASP A 314 -30.20 81.50 -19.14
N SER A 315 -31.49 81.82 -19.32
CA SER A 315 -32.40 81.43 -20.41
C SER A 315 -33.01 80.00 -20.43
N ASP A 316 -34.16 79.91 -19.75
CA ASP A 316 -35.50 79.82 -20.37
C ASP A 316 -36.27 78.50 -20.68
N GLU A 317 -37.57 78.68 -20.45
CA GLU A 317 -38.80 78.06 -21.01
C GLU A 317 -39.11 76.54 -20.88
N ALA A 318 -40.23 76.30 -20.19
CA ALA A 318 -41.15 75.16 -20.32
C ALA A 318 -42.42 75.65 -21.06
N PRO A 319 -43.61 75.00 -21.06
CA PRO A 319 -44.01 73.63 -20.68
C PRO A 319 -44.86 72.92 -21.77
N THR A 320 -45.46 71.74 -21.49
CA THR A 320 -46.94 71.48 -21.60
C THR A 320 -47.38 70.03 -21.29
N ASP A 321 -48.36 69.92 -20.39
CA ASP A 321 -49.65 69.18 -20.49
C ASP A 321 -49.76 67.64 -20.74
N ALA A 322 -50.02 66.90 -19.65
CA ALA A 322 -51.40 66.55 -19.19
C ALA A 322 -51.87 65.06 -19.07
N ALA A 323 -52.56 64.81 -17.93
CA ALA A 323 -53.72 63.92 -17.70
C ALA A 323 -53.62 62.37 -17.72
N VAL A 324 -53.38 61.77 -16.54
CA VAL A 324 -54.39 61.05 -15.68
C VAL A 324 -55.45 60.19 -16.42
N PRO A 325 -55.61 58.86 -16.13
CA PRO A 325 -56.06 58.37 -14.79
C PRO A 325 -55.57 56.97 -14.30
N PRO A 326 -55.84 56.61 -13.03
CA PRO A 326 -55.79 55.24 -12.46
C PRO A 326 -57.21 54.61 -12.34
N PRO A 327 -57.48 53.47 -11.65
CA PRO A 327 -56.62 52.40 -11.12
C PRO A 327 -57.02 50.97 -11.58
N THR A 328 -56.25 49.93 -11.22
CA THR A 328 -56.79 48.59 -10.85
C THR A 328 -55.76 47.76 -10.07
N ALA A 329 -56.18 46.67 -9.45
CA ALA A 329 -55.38 45.88 -8.49
C ALA A 329 -54.49 44.81 -9.15
N ASP A 330 -53.46 44.33 -8.42
CA ASP A 330 -53.52 42.94 -7.93
C ASP A 330 -52.61 42.65 -6.72
N VAL A 331 -52.77 41.47 -6.10
CA VAL A 331 -52.25 41.12 -4.76
C VAL A 331 -50.80 40.62 -4.75
N SER A 332 -49.96 41.21 -3.88
CA SER A 332 -48.58 40.76 -3.63
C SER A 332 -48.49 39.64 -2.58
N LEU A 333 -48.51 38.38 -3.02
CA LEU A 333 -48.40 37.21 -2.12
C LEU A 333 -47.34 36.20 -2.61
N ILE A 334 -46.06 36.54 -2.44
CA ILE A 334 -44.94 35.59 -2.56
C ILE A 334 -44.02 35.72 -1.36
N ALA A 335 -44.12 34.78 -0.42
CA ALA A 335 -43.10 34.56 0.61
C ALA A 335 -41.89 33.86 -0.03
N ALA A 336 -40.89 34.63 -0.46
CA ALA A 336 -39.69 34.11 -1.11
C ALA A 336 -38.77 33.40 -0.10
N GLY A 337 -38.91 32.09 0.03
CA GLY A 337 -37.96 31.27 0.78
C GLY A 337 -36.58 31.27 0.11
N HIS A 338 -35.60 31.94 0.71
CA HIS A 338 -34.25 32.05 0.17
C HIS A 338 -33.48 30.71 0.20
N VAL A 339 -33.67 29.91 -0.85
CA VAL A 339 -32.80 28.76 -1.16
C VAL A 339 -31.43 29.28 -1.57
N THR A 340 -30.41 29.05 -0.73
CA THR A 340 -29.03 29.44 -1.00
C THR A 340 -28.36 28.47 -1.99
N VAL A 341 -28.62 28.67 -3.28
CA VAL A 341 -27.98 27.91 -4.36
C VAL A 341 -26.47 28.18 -4.36
N ARG A 342 -25.67 27.18 -3.97
CA ARG A 342 -24.22 27.21 -4.18
C ARG A 342 -23.92 27.00 -5.67
N HIS A 343 -23.35 28.01 -6.31
CA HIS A 343 -22.80 27.85 -7.64
C HIS A 343 -21.50 27.02 -7.58
N HIS A 344 -21.59 25.77 -8.00
CA HIS A 344 -20.42 24.96 -8.35
C HIS A 344 -19.69 25.62 -9.54
N LEU A 345 -18.46 26.09 -9.32
CA LEU A 345 -17.71 26.83 -10.34
C LEU A 345 -17.15 25.93 -11.46
N VAL A 346 -16.97 24.63 -11.19
CA VAL A 346 -16.35 23.67 -12.10
C VAL A 346 -17.31 22.55 -12.47
N TYR A 347 -18.07 22.05 -11.48
CA TYR A 347 -19.06 21.01 -11.73
C TYR A 347 -20.34 21.57 -12.37
N SER A 348 -20.67 21.03 -13.54
CA SER A 348 -21.95 21.17 -14.23
C SER A 348 -22.28 19.84 -14.90
N HIS A 349 -23.57 19.50 -15.01
CA HIS A 349 -24.01 18.28 -15.69
C HIS A 349 -23.50 18.20 -17.15
N LEU A 350 -23.37 19.35 -17.82
CA LEU A 350 -22.82 19.44 -19.18
C LEU A 350 -21.30 19.18 -19.22
N ASN A 351 -20.57 19.72 -18.24
CA ASN A 351 -19.13 19.46 -18.09
C ASN A 351 -18.87 17.99 -17.75
N MET A 352 -19.69 17.40 -16.87
CA MET A 352 -19.66 15.98 -16.53
C MET A 352 -19.96 15.11 -17.75
N PHE A 353 -20.94 15.49 -18.57
CA PHE A 353 -21.24 14.76 -19.81
C PHE A 353 -20.06 14.79 -20.79
N TRP A 354 -19.53 15.97 -21.13
CA TRP A 354 -18.43 16.08 -22.09
C TRP A 354 -17.13 15.42 -21.60
N LEU A 355 -16.78 15.59 -20.32
CA LEU A 355 -15.63 14.90 -19.73
C LEU A 355 -15.88 13.37 -19.67
N GLY A 356 -17.10 12.93 -19.43
CA GLY A 356 -17.50 11.52 -19.51
C GLY A 356 -17.31 10.94 -20.91
N CYS A 357 -17.74 11.64 -21.95
CA CYS A 357 -17.49 11.27 -23.35
C CYS A 357 -16.00 11.26 -23.72
N PHE A 358 -15.22 12.24 -23.23
CA PHE A 358 -13.77 12.26 -23.41
C PHE A 358 -13.08 11.07 -22.74
N LEU A 359 -13.43 10.76 -21.49
CA LEU A 359 -12.89 9.62 -20.75
C LEU A 359 -13.32 8.29 -21.38
N PHE A 360 -14.57 8.17 -21.84
CA PHE A 360 -15.07 7.03 -22.62
C PHE A 360 -14.17 6.77 -23.84
N ALA A 361 -13.90 7.80 -24.65
CA ALA A 361 -13.03 7.69 -25.81
C ALA A 361 -11.59 7.31 -25.41
N LEU A 362 -11.05 7.89 -24.33
CA LEU A 362 -9.71 7.61 -23.81
C LEU A 362 -9.54 6.16 -23.30
N ILE A 363 -10.60 5.59 -22.73
CA ILE A 363 -10.62 4.23 -22.17
C ILE A 363 -10.78 3.18 -23.29
N HIS A 364 -11.69 3.41 -24.24
CA HIS A 364 -12.14 2.39 -25.18
C HIS A 364 -11.56 2.50 -26.59
N ALA A 365 -11.21 3.69 -27.07
CA ALA A 365 -10.67 3.88 -28.43
C ALA A 365 -9.12 3.95 -28.40
N PRO A 366 -8.39 2.89 -28.76
CA PRO A 366 -6.92 2.86 -28.66
C PRO A 366 -6.24 3.89 -29.55
N ALA A 367 -6.83 4.22 -30.70
CA ALA A 367 -6.35 5.28 -31.60
C ALA A 367 -6.48 6.68 -30.97
N PHE A 368 -7.62 6.99 -30.34
CA PHE A 368 -7.82 8.26 -29.63
C PHE A 368 -6.87 8.39 -28.44
N ARG A 369 -6.70 7.32 -27.66
CA ARG A 369 -5.71 7.25 -26.58
C ARG A 369 -4.28 7.46 -27.11
N GLY A 370 -3.94 6.87 -28.27
CA GLY A 370 -2.67 7.11 -28.95
C GLY A 370 -2.49 8.58 -29.36
N ALA A 371 -3.53 9.21 -29.92
CA ALA A 371 -3.53 10.61 -30.30
C ALA A 371 -3.38 11.55 -29.08
N VAL A 372 -4.12 11.30 -27.98
CA VAL A 372 -4.01 12.07 -26.73
C VAL A 372 -2.62 11.93 -26.10
N VAL A 373 -2.05 10.73 -26.05
CA VAL A 373 -0.69 10.52 -25.54
C VAL A 373 0.36 11.15 -26.47
N SER A 374 0.17 11.10 -27.79
CA SER A 374 1.05 11.77 -28.76
C SER A 374 1.00 13.28 -28.62
N LEU A 375 -0.21 13.85 -28.50
CA LEU A 375 -0.43 15.28 -28.23
C LEU A 375 0.23 15.68 -26.91
N LEU A 376 -0.02 14.95 -25.81
CA LEU A 376 0.56 15.27 -24.50
C LEU A 376 2.10 15.17 -24.52
N LYS A 377 2.68 14.15 -25.18
CA LYS A 377 4.13 14.05 -25.40
C LYS A 377 4.67 15.17 -26.29
N THR A 378 3.91 15.64 -27.27
CA THR A 378 4.30 16.74 -28.18
C THR A 378 4.23 18.07 -27.47
N THR A 379 3.14 18.37 -26.76
CA THR A 379 3.00 19.54 -25.87
C THR A 379 4.10 19.54 -24.81
N TRP A 380 4.42 18.41 -24.18
CA TRP A 380 5.53 18.33 -23.24
C TRP A 380 6.90 18.59 -23.90
N LYS A 381 7.15 18.05 -25.09
CA LYS A 381 8.37 18.37 -25.87
C LYS A 381 8.44 19.86 -26.22
N VAL A 382 7.37 20.44 -26.73
CA VAL A 382 7.29 21.87 -27.09
C VAL A 382 7.46 22.76 -25.85
N LEU A 383 6.82 22.42 -24.73
CA LEU A 383 6.92 23.16 -23.48
C LEU A 383 8.32 23.04 -22.86
N LYS A 384 8.93 21.84 -22.88
CA LYS A 384 10.33 21.63 -22.49
C LYS A 384 11.27 22.42 -23.39
N VAL A 385 11.05 22.44 -24.70
CA VAL A 385 11.86 23.23 -25.63
C VAL A 385 11.68 24.73 -25.35
N ALA A 386 10.45 25.24 -25.23
CA ALA A 386 10.17 26.66 -25.02
C ALA A 386 10.60 27.20 -23.65
N LEU A 387 10.37 26.45 -22.56
CA LEU A 387 10.65 26.91 -21.19
C LEU A 387 12.00 26.47 -20.64
N VAL A 388 12.64 25.44 -21.21
CA VAL A 388 13.93 24.91 -20.71
C VAL A 388 15.01 25.00 -21.78
N GLU A 389 14.85 24.34 -22.93
CA GLU A 389 15.95 24.24 -23.89
C GLU A 389 16.24 25.53 -24.65
N VAL A 390 15.25 26.33 -25.02
CA VAL A 390 15.43 27.61 -25.72
C VAL A 390 16.10 28.64 -24.80
N PRO A 391 15.65 28.87 -23.54
CA PRO A 391 16.40 29.69 -22.58
C PRO A 391 17.84 29.20 -22.37
N LEU A 392 18.07 27.88 -22.25
CA LEU A 392 19.41 27.31 -22.13
C LEU A 392 20.27 27.50 -23.40
N ARG A 393 19.69 27.43 -24.60
CA ARG A 393 20.37 27.69 -25.88
C ARG A 393 20.69 29.17 -26.05
N ILE A 394 19.81 30.08 -25.62
CA ILE A 394 20.07 31.53 -25.59
C ILE A 394 21.20 31.84 -24.60
N VAL A 395 21.17 31.28 -23.38
CA VAL A 395 22.24 31.45 -22.38
C VAL A 395 23.58 30.87 -22.83
N LYS A 396 23.58 29.82 -23.66
CA LYS A 396 24.76 29.19 -24.29
C LYS A 396 25.07 29.71 -25.70
N PHE A 397 24.39 30.75 -26.17
CA PHE A 397 24.71 31.36 -27.46
C PHE A 397 25.99 32.19 -27.30
N PRO A 398 27.08 31.98 -28.07
CA PRO A 398 28.41 32.47 -27.68
C PRO A 398 28.53 33.95 -27.31
N PRO A 399 27.87 34.92 -27.98
CA PRO A 399 27.87 36.32 -27.55
C PRO A 399 27.16 36.57 -26.21
N VAL A 400 26.05 35.86 -25.96
CA VAL A 400 25.27 35.94 -24.71
C VAL A 400 26.00 35.21 -23.59
N GLU A 401 26.64 34.07 -23.86
CA GLU A 401 27.45 33.35 -22.89
C GLU A 401 28.71 34.14 -22.51
N TRP A 402 29.35 34.81 -23.48
CA TRP A 402 30.45 35.76 -23.24
C TRP A 402 29.99 36.93 -22.37
N LEU A 403 28.85 37.56 -22.69
CA LEU A 403 28.27 38.65 -21.89
C LEU A 403 27.92 38.17 -20.47
N LEU A 404 27.30 37.00 -20.30
CA LEU A 404 26.94 36.40 -19.01
C LEU A 404 28.15 35.94 -18.19
N LYS A 405 29.27 35.59 -18.84
CA LYS A 405 30.56 35.28 -18.20
C LYS A 405 31.45 36.50 -17.96
N SER A 406 31.10 37.67 -18.52
CA SER A 406 31.86 38.91 -18.32
C SER A 406 31.93 39.33 -16.85
N PHE A 407 33.01 40.02 -16.48
CA PHE A 407 33.19 40.55 -15.13
C PHE A 407 32.02 41.46 -14.66
N PRO A 408 31.57 42.48 -15.41
CA PRO A 408 30.47 43.35 -14.97
C PRO A 408 29.13 42.61 -14.84
N MET A 409 28.81 41.65 -15.72
CA MET A 409 27.55 40.89 -15.61
C MET A 409 27.56 39.91 -14.44
N LYS A 410 28.71 39.28 -14.14
CA LYS A 410 28.89 38.49 -12.90
C LYS A 410 28.70 39.36 -11.66
N LEU A 411 29.25 40.58 -11.67
CA LEU A 411 29.11 41.54 -10.57
C LEU A 411 27.65 42.00 -10.40
N PHE A 412 26.96 42.38 -11.48
CA PHE A 412 25.55 42.76 -11.50
C PHE A 412 24.63 41.64 -10.99
N ARG A 413 24.80 40.41 -11.50
CA ARG A 413 23.99 39.25 -11.07
C ARG A 413 24.11 38.97 -9.58
N ARG A 414 25.29 39.22 -8.99
CA ARG A 414 25.60 38.95 -7.58
C ARG A 414 25.24 40.11 -6.64
N ILE A 415 25.56 41.34 -7.00
CA ILE A 415 25.31 42.52 -6.15
C ILE A 415 23.85 43.00 -6.26
N VAL A 416 23.24 42.91 -7.44
CA VAL A 416 21.89 43.47 -7.68
C VAL A 416 20.84 42.37 -7.82
N LEU A 417 21.01 41.45 -8.78
CA LEU A 417 19.92 40.54 -9.17
C LEU A 417 19.56 39.52 -8.08
N ALA A 418 20.55 38.85 -7.47
CA ALA A 418 20.27 37.84 -6.44
C ALA A 418 19.66 38.44 -5.15
N PRO A 419 20.14 39.57 -4.60
CA PRO A 419 19.46 40.26 -3.49
C PRO A 419 18.08 40.79 -3.83
N LEU A 420 17.87 41.29 -5.05
CA LEU A 420 16.56 41.77 -5.49
C LEU A 420 15.56 40.61 -5.62
N LEU A 421 15.98 39.45 -6.15
CA LEU A 421 15.16 38.23 -6.19
C LEU A 421 14.83 37.71 -4.77
N ALA A 422 15.81 37.66 -3.87
CA ALA A 422 15.56 37.27 -2.47
C ALA A 422 14.55 38.22 -1.80
N THR A 423 14.72 39.53 -2.00
CA THR A 423 13.81 40.56 -1.47
C THR A 423 12.40 40.42 -2.06
N ALA A 424 12.26 40.14 -3.35
CA ALA A 424 10.96 39.91 -3.98
C ALA A 424 10.26 38.68 -3.39
N VAL A 425 10.99 37.62 -3.04
CA VAL A 425 10.43 36.45 -2.34
C VAL A 425 9.90 36.85 -0.95
N PHE A 426 10.66 37.59 -0.15
CA PHE A 426 10.21 38.04 1.18
C PHE A 426 9.11 39.13 1.14
N CYS A 427 9.10 40.03 0.15
CA CYS A 427 8.17 41.16 0.13
C CYS A 427 6.86 40.87 -0.64
N LEU A 428 6.87 39.92 -1.58
CA LEU A 428 5.73 39.62 -2.44
C LEU A 428 5.23 38.18 -2.31
N VAL A 429 6.13 37.19 -2.24
CA VAL A 429 5.77 35.76 -2.31
C VAL A 429 5.33 35.20 -0.96
N LEU A 430 6.12 35.37 0.11
CA LEU A 430 5.75 34.88 1.45
C LEU A 430 4.44 35.51 1.98
N PRO A 431 4.19 36.83 1.81
CA PRO A 431 2.90 37.43 2.18
C PRO A 431 1.72 36.93 1.32
N TYR A 432 1.95 36.54 0.06
CA TYR A 432 0.89 35.95 -0.77
C TYR A 432 0.47 34.56 -0.27
N PHE A 433 1.38 33.80 0.33
CA PHE A 433 1.09 32.55 1.02
C PHE A 433 0.67 32.72 2.49
N GLY A 434 0.37 33.95 2.94
CA GLY A 434 -0.16 34.22 4.28
C GLY A 434 0.81 33.98 5.44
N VAL A 435 2.13 33.98 5.20
CA VAL A 435 3.13 33.72 6.24
C VAL A 435 3.29 34.91 7.21
N TYR A 436 3.08 36.13 6.71
CA TYR A 436 3.00 37.40 7.46
C TYR A 436 2.46 38.50 6.55
N ASP A 437 2.00 39.63 7.12
CA ASP A 437 1.48 40.78 6.38
C ASP A 437 2.51 41.45 5.46
N ARG A 438 2.06 42.08 4.36
CA ARG A 438 2.98 42.72 3.41
C ARG A 438 3.82 43.82 4.09
N PRO A 439 5.16 43.73 4.04
CA PRO A 439 6.02 44.70 4.72
C PRO A 439 5.90 46.08 4.07
N ASN A 440 5.89 47.13 4.90
CA ASN A 440 5.92 48.53 4.43
C ASN A 440 7.17 48.77 3.54
N ARG A 441 7.13 49.80 2.68
CA ARG A 441 8.20 50.15 1.73
C ARG A 441 9.57 50.31 2.41
N TRP A 442 9.60 50.88 3.61
CA TRP A 442 10.81 51.00 4.44
C TRP A 442 11.37 49.65 4.91
N TRP A 443 10.50 48.72 5.34
CA TRP A 443 10.92 47.35 5.67
C TRP A 443 11.38 46.58 4.43
N SER A 444 10.74 46.78 3.28
CA SER A 444 11.16 46.20 2.01
C SER A 444 12.56 46.69 1.58
N LEU A 445 12.85 47.99 1.80
CA LEU A 445 14.18 48.58 1.57
C LEU A 445 15.23 48.04 2.57
N ALA A 446 14.87 47.88 3.85
CA ALA A 446 15.74 47.28 4.84
C ALA A 446 16.08 45.82 4.51
N ILE A 447 15.08 45.01 4.11
CA ILE A 447 15.27 43.63 3.64
C ILE A 447 16.17 43.59 2.40
N LEU A 448 16.06 44.56 1.48
CA LEU A 448 16.96 44.67 0.32
C LEU A 448 18.40 44.93 0.74
N LEU A 449 18.65 45.91 1.60
CA LEU A 449 19.99 46.25 2.07
C LEU A 449 20.63 45.11 2.86
N VAL A 450 19.87 44.44 3.74
CA VAL A 450 20.32 43.25 4.47
C VAL A 450 20.62 42.10 3.49
N SER A 451 19.77 41.86 2.49
CA SER A 451 19.99 40.83 1.47
C SER A 451 21.26 41.10 0.65
N ILE A 452 21.54 42.37 0.31
CA ILE A 452 22.77 42.77 -0.40
C ILE A 452 24.00 42.46 0.46
N VAL A 453 24.00 42.84 1.74
CA VAL A 453 25.13 42.58 2.65
C VAL A 453 25.34 41.08 2.89
N VAL A 454 24.28 40.34 3.22
CA VAL A 454 24.36 38.92 3.56
C VAL A 454 24.84 38.09 2.37
N LEU A 455 24.22 38.22 1.20
CA LEU A 455 24.55 37.41 0.02
C LEU A 455 25.93 37.75 -0.58
N ASN A 456 26.44 38.97 -0.38
CA ASN A 456 27.78 39.35 -0.88
C ASN A 456 28.93 39.03 0.09
N SER A 457 28.64 38.76 1.36
CA SER A 457 29.62 38.40 2.40
C SER A 457 30.43 37.13 2.06
N ARG A 458 31.38 36.73 2.92
CA ARG A 458 32.03 35.41 2.80
C ARG A 458 31.05 34.30 3.18
N ILE A 459 30.50 34.38 4.40
CA ILE A 459 29.55 33.43 4.99
C ILE A 459 28.37 33.13 4.06
N GLY A 460 27.79 34.14 3.41
CA GLY A 460 26.64 33.98 2.50
C GLY A 460 26.94 33.13 1.26
N ARG A 461 28.18 33.17 0.74
CA ARG A 461 28.59 32.34 -0.41
C ARG A 461 28.77 30.89 -0.01
N ASP A 462 29.49 30.65 1.08
CA ASP A 462 29.72 29.32 1.63
C ASP A 462 28.36 28.66 1.96
N THR A 463 27.41 29.45 2.46
CA THR A 463 26.01 29.04 2.69
C THR A 463 25.23 28.78 1.40
N GLU A 464 25.44 29.53 0.31
CA GLU A 464 24.79 29.30 -0.99
C GLU A 464 25.20 27.94 -1.60
N GLU A 465 26.49 27.62 -1.54
CA GLU A 465 27.01 26.35 -2.07
C GLU A 465 26.54 25.16 -1.22
N LEU A 466 26.64 25.28 0.11
CA LEU A 466 26.12 24.27 1.05
C LEU A 466 24.60 24.06 0.90
N THR A 467 23.80 25.12 0.74
CA THR A 467 22.34 25.00 0.56
C THR A 467 21.98 24.41 -0.80
N ARG A 468 22.70 24.73 -1.88
CA ARG A 468 22.50 24.10 -3.20
C ARG A 468 22.81 22.61 -3.18
N GLU A 469 23.91 22.20 -2.54
CA GLU A 469 24.31 20.80 -2.42
C GLU A 469 23.43 20.04 -1.41
N PHE A 470 22.93 20.70 -0.37
CA PHE A 470 21.95 20.14 0.56
C PHE A 470 20.58 19.96 -0.09
N LEU A 471 20.05 20.97 -0.80
CA LEU A 471 18.71 20.95 -1.36
C LEU A 471 18.58 19.93 -2.49
N SER A 472 19.60 19.78 -3.34
CA SER A 472 19.63 18.76 -4.40
C SER A 472 19.65 17.32 -3.82
N ARG A 473 20.55 17.03 -2.88
CA ARG A 473 20.61 15.72 -2.18
C ARG A 473 19.34 15.43 -1.38
N THR A 474 18.75 16.45 -0.76
CA THR A 474 17.51 16.33 0.03
C THR A 474 16.30 16.13 -0.88
N TRP A 475 16.18 16.86 -1.99
CA TRP A 475 15.10 16.68 -2.96
C TRP A 475 15.10 15.28 -3.58
N TYR A 476 16.28 14.76 -3.95
CA TYR A 476 16.42 13.37 -4.39
C TYR A 476 15.90 12.41 -3.32
N ARG A 477 16.40 12.52 -2.08
CA ARG A 477 16.03 11.66 -0.94
C ARG A 477 14.53 11.73 -0.59
N ILE A 478 13.91 12.91 -0.67
CA ILE A 478 12.47 13.08 -0.46
C ILE A 478 11.67 12.37 -1.55
N ARG A 479 12.02 12.63 -2.81
CA ARG A 479 11.32 12.10 -3.99
C ARG A 479 11.38 10.57 -4.07
N THR A 480 12.55 9.97 -3.81
CA THR A 480 12.75 8.51 -3.98
C THR A 480 12.40 7.71 -2.74
N HIS A 481 12.71 8.21 -1.53
CA HIS A 481 12.62 7.40 -0.31
C HIS A 481 11.55 7.88 0.68
N LEU A 482 11.33 9.19 0.85
CA LEU A 482 10.40 9.68 1.88
C LEU A 482 8.93 9.46 1.50
N LEU A 483 8.51 9.88 0.29
CA LEU A 483 7.10 9.76 -0.13
C LEU A 483 6.65 8.31 -0.23
N LEU A 484 7.42 7.46 -0.92
CA LEU A 484 7.11 6.04 -1.05
C LEU A 484 7.22 5.31 0.30
N GLY A 485 8.21 5.67 1.12
CA GLY A 485 8.41 5.12 2.46
C GLY A 485 7.25 5.44 3.41
N LEU A 486 6.77 6.69 3.41
CA LEU A 486 5.61 7.13 4.20
C LEU A 486 4.31 6.46 3.73
N PHE A 487 4.12 6.32 2.41
CA PHE A 487 2.97 5.58 1.88
C PHE A 487 2.94 4.13 2.38
N THR A 488 4.07 3.41 2.33
CA THR A 488 4.17 2.06 2.90
C THR A 488 4.00 2.04 4.42
N LEU A 489 4.55 3.02 5.14
CA LEU A 489 4.37 3.13 6.60
C LEU A 489 2.89 3.18 6.99
N VAL A 490 2.10 3.97 6.27
CA VAL A 490 0.65 4.06 6.48
C VAL A 490 -0.04 2.73 6.19
N VAL A 491 0.25 2.08 5.06
CA VAL A 491 -0.34 0.75 4.74
C VAL A 491 -0.04 -0.26 5.84
N ASP A 492 1.24 -0.41 6.20
CA ASP A 492 1.70 -1.38 7.19
C ASP A 492 1.08 -1.12 8.58
N ALA A 493 0.95 0.16 8.97
CA ALA A 493 0.36 0.55 10.25
C ALA A 493 -1.15 0.25 10.33
N PHE A 494 -1.91 0.53 9.27
CA PHE A 494 -3.33 0.20 9.21
C PHE A 494 -3.57 -1.31 9.13
N GLN A 495 -2.74 -2.06 8.39
CA GLN A 495 -2.80 -3.54 8.39
C GLN A 495 -2.51 -4.12 9.78
N TRP A 496 -1.43 -3.68 10.43
CA TRP A 496 -1.10 -4.11 11.80
C TRP A 496 -2.22 -3.80 12.81
N LEU A 497 -2.86 -2.63 12.68
CA LEU A 497 -3.98 -2.23 13.54
C LEU A 497 -5.21 -3.12 13.32
N MET A 498 -5.59 -3.39 12.07
CA MET A 498 -6.75 -4.23 11.73
C MET A 498 -6.50 -5.70 12.12
N ASP A 499 -5.33 -6.26 11.81
CA ASP A 499 -4.93 -7.60 12.28
C ASP A 499 -4.91 -7.66 13.82
N GLY A 500 -4.49 -6.58 14.47
CA GLY A 500 -4.52 -6.44 15.93
C GLY A 500 -5.94 -6.54 16.47
N LEU A 501 -6.87 -5.76 15.90
CA LEU A 501 -8.29 -5.77 16.26
C LEU A 501 -8.93 -7.15 16.01
N GLU A 502 -8.74 -7.76 14.85
CA GLU A 502 -9.34 -9.07 14.56
C GLU A 502 -8.79 -10.17 15.48
N ARG A 503 -7.51 -10.13 15.85
CA ARG A 503 -6.94 -11.04 16.87
C ARG A 503 -7.52 -10.81 18.27
N VAL A 504 -7.79 -9.56 18.66
CA VAL A 504 -8.46 -9.26 19.95
C VAL A 504 -9.91 -9.76 19.95
N LEU A 505 -10.66 -9.51 18.87
CA LEU A 505 -12.03 -9.99 18.72
C LEU A 505 -12.10 -11.52 18.74
N TYR A 506 -11.20 -12.19 18.01
CA TYR A 506 -11.10 -13.64 18.00
C TYR A 506 -10.66 -14.22 19.35
N ALA A 507 -9.77 -13.56 20.10
CA ALA A 507 -9.35 -14.04 21.42
C ALA A 507 -10.49 -14.03 22.45
N VAL A 508 -11.46 -13.10 22.33
CA VAL A 508 -12.68 -13.12 23.15
C VAL A 508 -13.67 -14.18 22.64
N ASP A 509 -13.84 -14.34 21.33
CA ASP A 509 -14.59 -15.46 20.73
C ASP A 509 -14.02 -16.83 21.13
N GLU A 510 -12.71 -16.92 21.41
CA GLU A 510 -12.00 -18.13 21.87
C GLU A 510 -12.20 -18.38 23.37
N LEU A 511 -12.10 -17.34 24.20
CA LEU A 511 -12.35 -17.40 25.66
C LEU A 511 -13.79 -17.82 26.00
N LEU A 512 -14.75 -17.48 25.15
CA LEU A 512 -16.17 -17.80 25.31
C LEU A 512 -16.55 -19.22 24.83
N ARG A 513 -15.62 -20.01 24.27
CA ARG A 513 -15.87 -21.41 23.87
C ARG A 513 -15.88 -22.32 25.10
N PHE A 514 -16.73 -23.33 25.09
CA PHE A 514 -16.89 -24.28 26.19
C PHE A 514 -15.93 -25.46 26.02
N ARG A 515 -15.24 -25.89 27.08
CA ARG A 515 -14.31 -27.05 27.05
C ARG A 515 -14.90 -28.24 27.82
N SER A 516 -14.68 -29.47 27.34
CA SER A 516 -15.08 -30.68 28.07
C SER A 516 -14.40 -30.74 29.45
N GLY A 517 -15.19 -30.66 30.51
CA GLY A 517 -14.73 -30.58 31.91
C GLY A 517 -15.17 -29.30 32.64
N GLU A 518 -15.66 -28.28 31.92
CA GLU A 518 -16.24 -27.09 32.52
C GLU A 518 -17.65 -27.35 33.11
N SER A 519 -18.05 -26.57 34.12
CA SER A 519 -19.31 -26.76 34.85
C SER A 519 -20.54 -26.29 34.05
N GLY A 520 -21.72 -26.81 34.41
CA GLY A 520 -22.99 -26.36 33.82
C GLY A 520 -23.28 -24.86 34.04
N VAL A 521 -22.77 -24.27 35.12
CA VAL A 521 -22.84 -22.81 35.37
C VAL A 521 -21.97 -22.05 34.36
N ALA A 522 -20.77 -22.56 34.06
CA ALA A 522 -19.90 -21.97 33.03
C ALA A 522 -20.53 -22.06 31.63
N LEU A 523 -21.24 -23.15 31.31
CA LEU A 523 -22.01 -23.27 30.07
C LEU A 523 -23.10 -22.19 29.96
N GLY A 524 -23.88 -21.99 31.02
CA GLY A 524 -24.93 -20.96 31.05
C GLY A 524 -24.38 -19.53 30.92
N LEU A 525 -23.31 -19.21 31.65
CA LEU A 525 -22.64 -17.91 31.55
C LEU A 525 -22.06 -17.68 30.15
N LYS A 526 -21.35 -18.67 29.58
CA LYS A 526 -20.80 -18.58 28.21
C LYS A 526 -21.90 -18.47 27.14
N ALA A 527 -23.07 -19.07 27.34
CA ALA A 527 -24.22 -18.90 26.44
C ALA A 527 -24.72 -17.45 26.40
N VAL A 528 -24.87 -16.81 27.57
CA VAL A 528 -25.36 -15.41 27.68
C VAL A 528 -24.30 -14.41 27.22
N PHE A 529 -23.06 -14.55 27.68
CA PHE A 529 -21.96 -13.69 27.25
C PHE A 529 -21.64 -13.87 25.76
N GLY A 530 -21.69 -15.09 25.23
CA GLY A 530 -21.54 -15.37 23.79
C GLY A 530 -22.62 -14.69 22.95
N LEU A 531 -23.88 -14.68 23.40
CA LEU A 531 -24.96 -13.96 22.72
C LEU A 531 -24.70 -12.44 22.70
N ALA A 532 -24.44 -11.83 23.86
CA ALA A 532 -24.15 -10.40 23.96
C ALA A 532 -22.90 -10.00 23.17
N TRP A 533 -21.83 -10.80 23.27
CA TRP A 533 -20.59 -10.59 22.54
C TRP A 533 -20.76 -10.71 21.03
N SER A 534 -21.61 -11.62 20.53
CA SER A 534 -21.87 -11.73 19.08
C SER A 534 -22.44 -10.45 18.46
N ILE A 535 -23.23 -9.70 19.23
CA ILE A 535 -23.75 -8.38 18.85
C ILE A 535 -22.63 -7.34 18.90
N ILE A 536 -21.85 -7.30 19.99
CA ILE A 536 -20.74 -6.37 20.19
C ILE A 536 -19.66 -6.54 19.09
N HIS A 537 -19.23 -7.78 18.81
CA HIS A 537 -18.31 -8.12 17.73
C HIS A 537 -18.85 -7.64 16.37
N GLY A 538 -20.13 -7.91 16.08
CA GLY A 538 -20.79 -7.43 14.86
C GLY A 538 -20.78 -5.90 14.72
N VAL A 539 -21.07 -5.17 15.80
CA VAL A 539 -21.08 -3.70 15.84
C VAL A 539 -19.66 -3.14 15.71
N ILE A 540 -18.67 -3.65 16.45
CA ILE A 540 -17.27 -3.20 16.35
C ILE A 540 -16.75 -3.41 14.92
N ARG A 541 -16.97 -4.59 14.33
CA ARG A 541 -16.49 -4.89 12.97
C ARG A 541 -17.26 -4.13 11.89
N PHE A 542 -18.49 -3.69 12.15
CA PHE A 542 -19.22 -2.75 11.29
C PHE A 542 -18.60 -1.34 11.41
N CYS A 543 -18.56 -0.76 12.60
CA CYS A 543 -18.10 0.60 12.83
C CYS A 543 -16.65 0.81 12.40
N VAL A 544 -15.73 -0.10 12.76
CA VAL A 544 -14.31 0.07 12.39
C VAL A 544 -14.11 -0.07 10.88
N THR A 545 -14.57 -1.15 10.26
CA THR A 545 -14.28 -1.44 8.85
C THR A 545 -15.02 -0.51 7.87
N LEU A 546 -16.26 -0.12 8.20
CA LEU A 546 -17.12 0.64 7.28
C LEU A 546 -17.08 2.16 7.51
N LEU A 547 -16.93 2.62 8.76
CA LEU A 547 -17.04 4.04 9.10
C LEU A 547 -15.66 4.63 9.41
N ILE A 548 -14.92 4.04 10.36
CA ILE A 548 -13.71 4.63 10.94
C ILE A 548 -12.48 4.44 10.03
N GLU A 549 -12.18 3.21 9.62
CA GLU A 549 -10.96 2.90 8.85
C GLU A 549 -10.90 3.66 7.50
N PRO A 550 -11.98 3.78 6.71
CA PRO A 550 -11.95 4.56 5.47
C PRO A 550 -11.77 6.08 5.67
N GLN A 551 -12.12 6.60 6.85
CA GLN A 551 -11.99 8.03 7.19
C GLN A 551 -10.59 8.37 7.68
N ILE A 552 -10.02 7.58 8.58
CA ILE A 552 -8.70 7.85 9.18
C ILE A 552 -7.57 7.40 8.24
N ASN A 553 -7.75 6.35 7.44
CA ASN A 553 -6.75 5.87 6.49
C ASN A 553 -6.66 6.82 5.28
N PRO A 554 -5.59 7.63 5.11
CA PRO A 554 -5.54 8.66 4.07
C PRO A 554 -5.57 8.08 2.65
N ILE A 555 -5.19 6.80 2.49
CA ILE A 555 -5.20 6.06 1.22
C ILE A 555 -6.62 5.63 0.83
N LYS A 556 -7.53 5.46 1.80
CA LYS A 556 -8.97 5.24 1.56
C LYS A 556 -9.75 6.56 1.54
N HIS A 557 -9.31 7.56 2.30
CA HIS A 557 -9.97 8.84 2.47
C HIS A 557 -9.98 9.69 1.19
N PHE A 558 -8.82 9.86 0.53
CA PHE A 558 -8.71 10.70 -0.66
C PHE A 558 -8.78 9.87 -1.97
N PRO A 559 -9.54 10.29 -3.00
CA PRO A 559 -10.43 11.45 -3.07
C PRO A 559 -11.90 11.15 -2.71
N VAL A 560 -12.26 9.88 -2.49
CA VAL A 560 -13.69 9.48 -2.44
C VAL A 560 -14.38 9.99 -1.19
N VAL A 561 -13.82 9.77 0.00
CA VAL A 561 -14.43 10.16 1.27
C VAL A 561 -14.43 11.69 1.44
N THR A 562 -13.43 12.38 0.90
CA THR A 562 -13.38 13.86 0.87
C THR A 562 -14.50 14.46 0.00
N VAL A 563 -14.69 13.95 -1.22
CA VAL A 563 -15.81 14.37 -2.09
C VAL A 563 -17.16 14.00 -1.47
N SER A 564 -17.30 12.79 -0.90
CA SER A 564 -18.53 12.38 -0.21
C SER A 564 -18.86 13.25 1.00
N HIS A 565 -17.88 13.70 1.81
CA HIS A 565 -18.14 14.63 2.91
C HIS A 565 -18.78 15.93 2.40
N LYS A 566 -18.22 16.57 1.37
CA LYS A 566 -18.77 17.83 0.85
C LYS A 566 -20.13 17.66 0.18
N LEU A 567 -20.37 16.57 -0.52
CA LEU A 567 -21.68 16.27 -1.11
C LEU A 567 -22.74 16.02 -0.02
N VAL A 568 -22.46 15.14 0.94
CA VAL A 568 -23.40 14.77 2.01
C VAL A 568 -23.68 15.98 2.92
N LEU A 569 -22.65 16.67 3.41
CA LEU A 569 -22.84 17.85 4.28
C LEU A 569 -23.37 19.07 3.52
N GLY A 570 -23.07 19.20 2.22
CA GLY A 570 -23.55 20.31 1.38
C GLY A 570 -25.00 20.17 0.95
N THR A 571 -25.53 18.95 0.80
CA THR A 571 -26.88 18.72 0.26
C THR A 571 -27.88 18.16 1.28
N LEU A 572 -27.44 17.30 2.21
CA LEU A 572 -28.34 16.58 3.13
C LEU A 572 -28.48 17.23 4.52
N THR A 573 -27.58 18.15 4.90
CA THR A 573 -27.62 18.78 6.24
C THR A 573 -28.94 19.52 6.48
N ILE A 574 -29.35 20.40 5.57
CA ILE A 574 -30.59 21.18 5.74
C ILE A 574 -31.83 20.25 5.81
N PRO A 575 -32.11 19.37 4.82
CA PRO A 575 -33.32 18.56 4.86
C PRO A 575 -33.33 17.55 6.03
N LEU A 576 -32.20 16.96 6.42
CA LEU A 576 -32.16 16.06 7.57
C LEU A 576 -32.33 16.82 8.90
N ALA A 577 -31.72 18.00 9.04
CA ALA A 577 -31.90 18.83 10.21
C ALA A 577 -33.36 19.27 10.36
N THR A 578 -34.03 19.69 9.28
CA THR A 578 -35.46 20.10 9.35
C THR A 578 -36.41 18.93 9.62
N VAL A 579 -36.04 17.69 9.28
CA VAL A 579 -36.78 16.50 9.76
C VAL A 579 -36.53 16.24 11.25
N LEU A 580 -35.30 16.44 11.74
CA LEU A 580 -34.97 16.28 13.17
C LEU A 580 -35.51 17.41 14.06
N GLU A 581 -35.64 18.64 13.54
CA GLU A 581 -36.33 19.78 14.17
C GLU A 581 -37.82 19.48 14.47
N ARG A 582 -38.38 18.40 13.92
CA ARG A 582 -39.73 17.93 14.27
C ARG A 582 -39.80 17.15 15.59
N PHE A 583 -38.66 16.71 16.12
CA PHE A 583 -38.55 15.86 17.31
C PHE A 583 -37.61 16.44 18.39
N TYR A 584 -36.67 17.31 18.00
CA TYR A 584 -35.64 17.92 18.85
C TYR A 584 -35.59 19.43 18.66
N ASP A 585 -35.00 20.15 19.61
CA ASP A 585 -34.66 21.56 19.42
C ASP A 585 -33.64 21.74 18.29
N ARG A 586 -33.54 22.98 17.77
CA ARG A 586 -32.68 23.30 16.62
C ARG A 586 -31.19 23.03 16.85
N ALA A 587 -30.66 23.25 18.05
CA ALA A 587 -29.25 23.01 18.32
C ALA A 587 -28.96 21.49 18.36
N THR A 588 -29.81 20.71 19.03
CA THR A 588 -29.72 19.24 19.05
C THR A 588 -29.94 18.65 17.66
N ALA A 589 -30.93 19.12 16.89
CA ALA A 589 -31.24 18.63 15.55
C ALA A 589 -30.06 18.82 14.58
N TYR A 590 -29.44 20.02 14.54
CA TYR A 590 -28.25 20.26 13.71
C TYR A 590 -27.02 19.49 14.22
N THR A 591 -26.85 19.33 15.54
CA THR A 591 -25.75 18.55 16.13
C THR A 591 -25.86 17.05 15.80
N MET A 592 -27.05 16.46 15.97
CA MET A 592 -27.32 15.08 15.58
C MET A 592 -27.20 14.89 14.06
N THR A 593 -27.63 15.87 13.27
CA THR A 593 -27.43 15.85 11.80
C THR A 593 -25.94 15.80 11.46
N GLY A 594 -25.12 16.69 12.02
CA GLY A 594 -23.68 16.68 11.79
C GLY A 594 -23.01 15.36 12.21
N LEU A 595 -23.42 14.79 13.35
CA LEU A 595 -22.91 13.50 13.83
C LEU A 595 -23.32 12.33 12.91
N ILE A 596 -24.56 12.27 12.47
CA ILE A 596 -25.05 11.22 11.54
C ILE A 596 -24.35 11.37 10.17
N LEU A 597 -24.34 12.59 9.62
CA LEU A 597 -23.81 12.86 8.28
C LEU A 597 -22.27 12.78 8.21
N SER A 598 -21.55 12.95 9.31
CA SER A 598 -20.10 12.73 9.36
C SER A 598 -19.72 11.24 9.33
N GLY A 599 -20.58 10.32 9.76
CA GLY A 599 -20.32 8.87 9.63
C GLY A 599 -20.49 8.31 8.21
N ILE A 600 -21.45 8.86 7.45
CA ILE A 600 -21.86 8.34 6.13
C ILE A 600 -20.72 8.31 5.07
N PRO A 601 -19.84 9.33 4.94
CA PRO A 601 -18.77 9.35 3.95
C PRO A 601 -17.79 8.16 4.01
N GLY A 602 -17.58 7.54 5.18
CA GLY A 602 -16.74 6.35 5.31
C GLY A 602 -17.27 5.18 4.47
N VAL A 603 -18.60 5.02 4.43
CA VAL A 603 -19.32 4.00 3.65
C VAL A 603 -18.95 4.07 2.16
N PHE A 604 -18.86 5.28 1.59
CA PHE A 604 -18.51 5.48 0.18
C PHE A 604 -17.04 5.15 -0.12
N GLY A 605 -16.13 5.50 0.79
CA GLY A 605 -14.70 5.13 0.68
C GLY A 605 -14.50 3.62 0.73
N PHE A 606 -15.18 2.94 1.66
CA PHE A 606 -15.21 1.48 1.74
C PHE A 606 -15.77 0.88 0.44
N LEU A 607 -16.96 1.30 -0.01
CA LEU A 607 -17.57 0.80 -1.26
C LEU A 607 -16.63 0.95 -2.46
N ALA A 608 -16.00 2.11 -2.65
CA ALA A 608 -15.11 2.33 -3.80
C ALA A 608 -13.89 1.39 -3.83
N TRP A 609 -13.34 1.04 -2.65
CA TRP A 609 -12.23 0.09 -2.56
C TRP A 609 -12.69 -1.37 -2.65
N GLU A 610 -13.78 -1.75 -2.00
CA GLU A 610 -14.37 -3.10 -2.10
C GLU A 610 -14.79 -3.43 -3.54
N LEU A 611 -15.50 -2.52 -4.20
CA LEU A 611 -15.92 -2.68 -5.60
C LEU A 611 -14.71 -2.83 -6.55
N LYS A 612 -13.61 -2.12 -6.28
CA LYS A 612 -12.35 -2.23 -7.02
C LYS A 612 -11.62 -3.58 -6.80
N GLU A 613 -11.71 -4.16 -5.61
CA GLU A 613 -11.14 -5.49 -5.34
C GLU A 613 -12.04 -6.60 -5.90
N ASN A 614 -13.36 -6.48 -5.73
CA ASN A 614 -14.34 -7.44 -6.28
C ASN A 614 -14.27 -7.54 -7.81
N TRP A 615 -13.95 -6.45 -8.51
CA TRP A 615 -13.68 -6.47 -9.96
C TRP A 615 -12.61 -7.50 -10.36
N LYS A 616 -11.57 -7.70 -9.53
CA LYS A 616 -10.41 -8.58 -9.83
C LYS A 616 -10.68 -10.07 -9.62
N LEU A 617 -11.87 -10.44 -9.12
CA LEU A 617 -12.24 -11.83 -8.83
C LEU A 617 -12.69 -12.58 -10.09
N TYR A 618 -13.26 -11.88 -11.07
CA TYR A 618 -13.93 -12.48 -12.22
C TYR A 618 -12.97 -12.83 -13.36
N SER A 619 -13.22 -13.96 -14.02
CA SER A 619 -12.36 -14.57 -15.04
C SER A 619 -12.01 -13.63 -16.20
N ALA A 620 -13.01 -13.03 -16.86
CA ALA A 620 -12.78 -12.08 -17.95
C ALA A 620 -12.31 -10.67 -17.49
N ASN A 621 -11.90 -10.53 -16.22
CA ASN A 621 -11.13 -9.38 -15.70
C ASN A 621 -9.68 -9.76 -15.31
N ARG A 622 -9.24 -11.00 -15.59
CA ARG A 622 -7.83 -11.45 -15.45
C ARG A 622 -6.89 -10.55 -16.26
N PRO A 623 -5.73 -10.13 -15.72
CA PRO A 623 -4.77 -9.33 -16.49
C PRO A 623 -4.17 -10.17 -17.64
N PRO A 624 -3.95 -9.58 -18.83
CA PRO A 624 -3.37 -10.29 -19.99
C PRO A 624 -1.87 -10.58 -19.84
N THR A 625 -1.23 -10.04 -18.80
CA THR A 625 0.17 -10.29 -18.45
C THR A 625 0.27 -10.77 -17.01
N LEU A 626 1.25 -11.63 -16.72
CA LEU A 626 1.62 -11.93 -15.34
C LEU A 626 1.99 -10.64 -14.59
N ARG A 627 1.77 -10.63 -13.27
CA ARG A 627 2.07 -9.51 -12.39
C ARG A 627 2.94 -10.01 -11.22
N PRO A 628 3.81 -9.14 -10.67
CA PRO A 628 4.58 -9.46 -9.48
C PRO A 628 3.73 -10.03 -8.34
N VAL A 629 4.18 -11.16 -7.81
CA VAL A 629 3.65 -11.80 -6.60
C VAL A 629 4.32 -11.16 -5.38
N ARG A 630 3.60 -11.19 -4.25
CA ARG A 630 4.12 -10.77 -2.95
C ARG A 630 4.62 -12.00 -2.19
N ILE A 631 5.85 -11.92 -1.67
CA ILE A 631 6.57 -13.02 -1.02
C ILE A 631 6.70 -12.70 0.48
N GLY A 632 6.60 -13.74 1.31
CA GLY A 632 6.79 -13.67 2.76
C GLY A 632 5.69 -12.95 3.53
N HIS A 633 5.79 -13.00 4.86
CA HIS A 633 4.82 -12.39 5.79
C HIS A 633 4.70 -10.87 5.60
N HIS A 634 5.77 -10.20 5.15
CA HIS A 634 5.76 -8.76 4.88
C HIS A 634 5.15 -8.38 3.51
N GLY A 635 4.87 -9.37 2.65
CA GLY A 635 4.22 -9.14 1.36
C GLY A 635 5.03 -8.23 0.42
N GLU A 636 6.35 -8.31 0.49
CA GLU A 636 7.28 -7.57 -0.37
C GLU A 636 7.40 -8.25 -1.75
N SER A 637 7.83 -7.51 -2.79
CA SER A 637 8.34 -8.15 -4.02
C SER A 637 9.79 -8.59 -3.82
N LEU A 638 10.32 -9.48 -4.66
CA LEU A 638 11.69 -9.98 -4.52
C LEU A 638 12.74 -8.85 -4.54
N LEU A 639 12.59 -7.88 -5.46
CA LEU A 639 13.41 -6.66 -5.46
C LEU A 639 13.29 -5.87 -4.14
N ARG A 640 12.10 -5.78 -3.55
CA ARG A 640 11.93 -5.07 -2.27
C ARG A 640 12.60 -5.82 -1.12
N LEU A 641 12.51 -7.15 -1.05
CA LEU A 641 13.19 -7.95 -0.03
C LEU A 641 14.72 -7.68 0.01
N LEU A 642 15.31 -7.36 -1.13
CA LEU A 642 16.74 -7.05 -1.31
C LEU A 642 17.08 -5.54 -1.23
N CYS A 643 16.25 -4.62 -1.74
CA CYS A 643 16.54 -3.18 -1.73
C CYS A 643 16.31 -2.51 -0.35
N PRO A 644 17.36 -2.03 0.35
CA PRO A 644 17.21 -1.35 1.65
C PRO A 644 16.48 0.01 1.53
N GLY A 645 15.27 0.08 2.08
CA GLY A 645 14.48 1.32 2.18
C GLY A 645 13.84 1.52 3.55
N PHE A 646 12.95 2.50 3.69
CA PHE A 646 12.21 2.69 4.96
C PHE A 646 11.39 1.43 5.31
N HIS A 647 10.58 0.93 4.38
CA HIS A 647 9.73 -0.27 4.55
C HIS A 647 10.08 -1.43 3.60
N SER A 648 11.25 -1.39 2.95
CA SER A 648 11.78 -2.49 2.12
C SER A 648 13.16 -2.93 2.59
N GLY A 649 13.63 -4.07 2.10
CA GLY A 649 14.97 -4.60 2.33
C GLY A 649 15.04 -5.37 3.64
N THR A 650 14.02 -6.18 3.91
CA THR A 650 13.94 -7.00 5.12
C THR A 650 15.17 -7.90 5.27
N ILE A 651 15.67 -8.50 4.19
CA ILE A 651 16.89 -9.33 4.21
C ILE A 651 18.14 -8.50 4.60
N PRO A 652 18.52 -7.39 3.90
CA PRO A 652 19.61 -6.51 4.33
C PRO A 652 19.45 -5.98 5.76
N LYS A 653 18.24 -5.61 6.17
CA LYS A 653 17.93 -5.12 7.53
C LYS A 653 18.17 -6.21 8.58
N LEU A 654 17.78 -7.45 8.31
CA LEU A 654 18.04 -8.58 9.19
C LEU A 654 19.54 -8.88 9.27
N PHE A 655 20.27 -8.92 8.16
CA PHE A 655 21.73 -9.05 8.17
C PHE A 655 22.43 -7.89 8.91
N ALA A 656 21.98 -6.65 8.72
CA ALA A 656 22.51 -5.49 9.46
C ALA A 656 22.22 -5.59 10.97
N ARG A 657 21.02 -6.06 11.36
CA ARG A 657 20.65 -6.31 12.76
C ARG A 657 21.44 -7.48 13.36
N ARG A 658 21.64 -8.58 12.63
CA ARG A 658 22.50 -9.73 13.01
C ARG A 658 23.94 -9.28 13.24
N ARG A 659 24.54 -8.55 12.29
CA ARG A 659 25.89 -7.96 12.41
C ARG A 659 26.01 -6.99 13.60
N ARG A 660 25.01 -6.13 13.85
CA ARG A 660 24.98 -5.23 15.03
C ARG A 660 24.82 -5.99 16.35
N ALA A 661 24.06 -7.08 16.37
CA ALA A 661 23.93 -7.93 17.55
C ALA A 661 25.25 -8.64 17.89
N ALA A 662 25.90 -9.25 16.90
CA ALA A 662 27.20 -9.93 17.07
C ALA A 662 28.28 -9.00 17.66
N ARG A 663 28.42 -7.77 17.14
CA ARG A 663 29.36 -6.77 17.67
C ARG A 663 29.08 -6.41 19.13
N LYS A 664 27.81 -6.36 19.55
CA LYS A 664 27.45 -6.11 20.96
C LYS A 664 27.57 -7.35 21.83
N ALA A 665 27.43 -8.56 21.28
CA ALA A 665 27.65 -9.82 21.99
C ALA A 665 29.12 -9.95 22.48
N HIS A 666 30.07 -9.43 21.70
CA HIS A 666 31.49 -9.32 22.07
C HIS A 666 31.77 -8.39 23.27
N GLN A 667 30.84 -7.48 23.61
CA GLN A 667 30.99 -6.54 24.72
C GLN A 667 30.11 -6.89 25.93
N ASN A 668 29.10 -7.74 25.74
CA ASN A 668 28.13 -8.17 26.74
C ASN A 668 27.50 -9.49 26.26
N LEU A 669 27.50 -10.53 27.09
CA LEU A 669 27.14 -11.93 26.76
C LEU A 669 25.65 -12.20 26.39
N ASN A 670 24.98 -11.25 25.75
CA ASN A 670 23.61 -11.28 25.24
C ASN A 670 23.48 -12.10 23.92
N VAL A 671 23.92 -13.37 23.94
CA VAL A 671 23.91 -14.31 22.79
C VAL A 671 22.53 -14.37 22.10
N ASN A 672 21.46 -14.31 22.89
CA ASN A 672 20.07 -14.52 22.46
C ASN A 672 19.59 -13.56 21.35
N LYS A 673 20.20 -12.36 21.21
CA LYS A 673 19.82 -11.39 20.18
C LYS A 673 20.32 -11.75 18.77
N GLN A 674 21.37 -12.57 18.64
CA GLN A 674 21.87 -13.00 17.33
C GLN A 674 21.03 -14.14 16.75
N ALA A 675 20.71 -15.15 17.58
CA ALA A 675 19.83 -16.26 17.20
C ALA A 675 18.50 -15.77 16.62
N ARG A 676 17.82 -14.83 17.32
CA ARG A 676 16.55 -14.23 16.87
C ARG A 676 16.60 -13.56 15.48
N TYR A 677 17.76 -13.09 15.01
CA TYR A 677 17.91 -12.55 13.65
C TYR A 677 18.37 -13.58 12.62
N THR A 678 18.85 -14.74 13.07
CA THR A 678 19.13 -15.89 12.21
C THR A 678 17.82 -16.63 11.91
N GLU A 679 16.99 -16.86 12.93
CA GLU A 679 15.64 -17.41 12.81
C GLU A 679 14.78 -16.62 11.81
N LYS A 680 14.82 -15.30 11.95
CA LYS A 680 14.12 -14.41 11.02
C LYS A 680 14.67 -14.40 9.60
N LEU A 681 15.91 -14.82 9.37
CA LEU A 681 16.42 -15.02 8.00
C LEU A 681 15.99 -16.38 7.45
N HIS A 682 15.89 -17.40 8.30
CA HIS A 682 15.39 -18.73 7.92
C HIS A 682 13.94 -18.63 7.41
N HIS A 683 13.03 -17.99 8.15
CA HIS A 683 11.64 -17.81 7.70
C HIS A 683 11.46 -17.01 6.38
N GLU A 684 12.37 -16.08 6.06
CA GLU A 684 12.33 -15.40 4.74
C GLU A 684 12.87 -16.34 3.64
N ALA A 685 13.84 -17.20 3.94
CA ALA A 685 14.33 -18.25 3.03
C ALA A 685 13.26 -19.32 2.77
N GLU A 686 12.54 -19.77 3.81
CA GLU A 686 11.37 -20.65 3.67
C GLU A 686 10.26 -20.01 2.81
N SER A 687 10.02 -18.71 3.02
CA SER A 687 9.04 -17.95 2.22
C SER A 687 9.40 -17.90 0.73
N LEU A 688 10.71 -17.84 0.42
CA LEU A 688 11.23 -17.91 -0.96
C LEU A 688 11.21 -19.35 -1.51
N ARG A 689 11.52 -20.35 -0.67
CA ARG A 689 11.40 -21.78 -0.99
C ARG A 689 9.97 -22.12 -1.43
N HIS A 690 8.98 -21.69 -0.65
CA HIS A 690 7.56 -21.86 -0.98
C HIS A 690 7.11 -21.06 -2.22
N PHE A 691 7.73 -19.92 -2.54
CA PHE A 691 7.44 -19.20 -3.78
C PHE A 691 7.88 -20.02 -5.00
N VAL A 692 9.10 -20.58 -5.00
CA VAL A 692 9.61 -21.40 -6.11
C VAL A 692 8.91 -22.75 -6.22
N ASP A 693 8.67 -23.43 -5.09
CA ASP A 693 7.91 -24.67 -5.03
C ASP A 693 6.50 -24.50 -5.62
N ARG A 694 5.81 -23.39 -5.31
CA ARG A 694 4.44 -23.15 -5.80
C ARG A 694 4.37 -22.67 -7.26
N GLU A 695 5.29 -21.80 -7.70
CA GLU A 695 5.20 -21.13 -9.01
C GLU A 695 6.04 -21.78 -10.11
N LEU A 696 7.13 -22.49 -9.77
CA LEU A 696 7.99 -23.22 -10.73
C LEU A 696 7.72 -24.73 -10.64
N ILE A 697 8.07 -25.38 -9.53
CA ILE A 697 7.97 -26.85 -9.39
C ILE A 697 6.52 -27.31 -9.52
N GLY A 698 5.59 -26.63 -8.85
CA GLY A 698 4.17 -26.92 -8.90
C GLY A 698 3.55 -26.82 -10.30
N LEU A 699 4.16 -26.06 -11.21
CA LEU A 699 3.77 -25.93 -12.62
C LEU A 699 4.47 -26.96 -13.52
N LEU A 700 5.75 -27.26 -13.26
CA LEU A 700 6.48 -28.34 -13.94
C LEU A 700 5.82 -29.71 -13.70
N ARG A 701 5.42 -29.98 -12.44
CA ARG A 701 4.68 -31.19 -12.02
C ARG A 701 3.27 -31.32 -12.63
N GLU A 702 2.76 -30.26 -13.28
CA GLU A 702 1.50 -30.27 -14.04
C GLU A 702 1.70 -30.32 -15.57
N SER A 703 2.95 -30.31 -16.02
CA SER A 703 3.29 -30.54 -17.42
C SER A 703 2.98 -31.98 -17.82
N ARG A 704 2.69 -32.20 -19.11
CA ARG A 704 2.56 -33.55 -19.67
C ARG A 704 3.89 -34.13 -20.15
N THR A 705 4.86 -33.26 -20.47
CA THR A 705 6.21 -33.68 -20.88
C THR A 705 7.07 -33.92 -19.63
N PHE A 706 7.28 -32.86 -18.85
CA PHE A 706 8.22 -32.76 -17.71
C PHE A 706 7.82 -33.55 -16.44
N HIS A 707 7.01 -34.60 -16.56
CA HIS A 707 6.36 -35.25 -15.43
C HIS A 707 7.19 -36.37 -14.75
N GLU A 708 8.28 -36.81 -15.38
CA GLU A 708 9.09 -37.94 -14.92
C GLU A 708 10.19 -37.58 -13.91
N ARG A 709 10.46 -36.27 -13.69
CA ARG A 709 11.49 -35.78 -12.74
C ARG A 709 10.88 -35.26 -11.43
N SER A 710 11.34 -35.80 -10.31
CA SER A 710 10.94 -35.34 -8.96
C SER A 710 11.78 -34.13 -8.54
N LEU A 711 11.38 -32.94 -8.98
CA LEU A 711 12.05 -31.71 -8.54
C LEU A 711 11.65 -31.29 -7.12
N SER A 712 12.67 -30.85 -6.36
CA SER A 712 12.53 -30.22 -5.04
C SER A 712 13.45 -28.99 -4.92
N VAL A 713 13.21 -28.14 -3.91
CA VAL A 713 14.14 -27.07 -3.52
C VAL A 713 14.86 -27.53 -2.26
N GLU A 714 16.19 -27.67 -2.32
CA GLU A 714 17.03 -28.09 -1.19
C GLU A 714 17.03 -27.00 -0.11
N HIS A 715 17.69 -25.88 -0.42
CA HIS A 715 17.69 -24.67 0.40
C HIS A 715 17.69 -23.41 -0.44
N VAL A 716 17.53 -22.29 0.25
CA VAL A 716 17.58 -20.95 -0.33
C VAL A 716 18.62 -20.15 0.44
N GLU A 717 19.69 -19.77 -0.25
CA GLU A 717 20.78 -18.97 0.33
C GLU A 717 20.45 -17.49 0.24
N LEU A 718 20.49 -16.81 1.39
CA LEU A 718 20.29 -15.37 1.47
C LEU A 718 21.63 -14.66 1.70
N ALA A 719 21.94 -13.69 0.85
CA ALA A 719 23.02 -12.73 1.04
C ALA A 719 22.46 -11.33 1.36
N THR A 720 23.30 -10.29 1.37
CA THR A 720 22.81 -8.91 1.62
C THR A 720 22.02 -8.35 0.42
N ASN A 721 22.36 -8.73 -0.82
CA ASN A 721 21.72 -8.27 -2.07
C ASN A 721 21.51 -9.40 -3.11
N ARG A 722 21.67 -10.67 -2.73
CA ARG A 722 21.49 -11.85 -3.58
C ARG A 722 20.64 -12.89 -2.87
N VAL A 723 19.86 -13.64 -3.64
CA VAL A 723 19.26 -14.94 -3.28
C VAL A 723 19.80 -15.97 -4.27
N ALA A 724 20.27 -17.12 -3.78
CA ALA A 724 20.48 -18.31 -4.60
C ALA A 724 19.52 -19.43 -4.19
N ILE A 725 19.05 -20.22 -5.16
CA ILE A 725 18.02 -21.23 -4.98
C ILE A 725 18.50 -22.50 -5.66
N LEU A 726 18.70 -23.56 -4.88
CA LEU A 726 19.22 -24.83 -5.36
C LEU A 726 18.04 -25.77 -5.65
N LEU A 727 17.93 -26.24 -6.90
CA LEU A 727 16.93 -27.23 -7.30
C LEU A 727 17.58 -28.59 -7.50
N LEU A 728 17.16 -29.55 -6.69
CA LEU A 728 17.52 -30.96 -6.85
C LEU A 728 16.49 -31.68 -7.71
N ASP A 729 16.97 -32.65 -8.49
CA ASP A 729 16.17 -33.75 -9.01
C ASP A 729 16.53 -35.01 -8.21
N GLU A 730 15.55 -35.76 -7.72
CA GLU A 730 15.80 -37.02 -6.98
C GLU A 730 16.57 -38.05 -7.83
N ALA A 731 16.55 -37.93 -9.16
CA ALA A 731 17.33 -38.77 -10.08
C ALA A 731 18.81 -38.35 -10.23
N GLN A 732 19.16 -37.09 -9.96
CA GLN A 732 20.51 -36.51 -10.14
C GLN A 732 20.84 -35.55 -8.97
N PRO A 733 20.97 -36.06 -7.73
CA PRO A 733 21.13 -35.21 -6.54
C PRO A 733 22.49 -34.51 -6.44
N ASP A 734 23.54 -35.03 -7.07
CA ASP A 734 24.89 -34.47 -7.02
C ASP A 734 25.11 -33.28 -7.98
N GLU A 735 24.14 -32.97 -8.86
CA GLU A 735 24.23 -31.90 -9.87
C GLU A 735 23.06 -30.88 -9.79
N PRO A 736 22.91 -30.13 -8.67
CA PRO A 736 21.84 -29.15 -8.49
C PRO A 736 21.89 -27.99 -9.49
N VAL A 737 20.71 -27.42 -9.79
CA VAL A 737 20.57 -26.18 -10.57
C VAL A 737 20.61 -24.98 -9.64
N HIS A 738 21.50 -24.02 -9.88
CA HIS A 738 21.60 -22.81 -9.07
C HIS A 738 20.91 -21.62 -9.76
N ILE A 739 19.67 -21.32 -9.38
CA ILE A 739 18.98 -20.11 -9.85
C ILE A 739 19.36 -18.94 -8.95
N GLU A 740 19.91 -17.87 -9.54
CA GLU A 740 20.30 -16.65 -8.83
C GLU A 740 19.32 -15.50 -9.09
N PHE A 741 19.04 -14.72 -8.05
CA PHE A 741 18.40 -13.41 -8.12
C PHE A 741 19.26 -12.37 -7.40
N ALA A 742 19.71 -11.33 -8.10
CA ALA A 742 20.64 -10.32 -7.59
C ALA A 742 20.08 -8.91 -7.74
N GLU A 743 20.27 -8.07 -6.72
CA GLU A 743 20.02 -6.63 -6.77
C GLU A 743 21.34 -5.91 -7.10
N GLN A 744 21.31 -5.13 -8.18
CA GLN A 744 22.43 -4.35 -8.68
C GLN A 744 21.93 -2.98 -9.14
N SER A 745 22.40 -1.92 -8.49
CA SER A 745 22.04 -0.52 -8.78
C SER A 745 20.54 -0.19 -8.80
N GLY A 746 19.71 -0.98 -8.10
CA GLY A 746 18.25 -0.84 -8.04
C GLY A 746 17.46 -1.71 -9.03
N TRP A 747 18.12 -2.50 -9.87
CA TRP A 747 17.49 -3.47 -10.78
C TRP A 747 17.48 -4.88 -10.15
N LEU A 748 16.43 -5.67 -10.41
CA LEU A 748 16.44 -7.11 -10.13
C LEU A 748 16.88 -7.88 -11.37
N ILE A 749 18.04 -8.52 -11.26
CA ILE A 749 18.59 -9.45 -12.25
C ILE A 749 18.27 -10.87 -11.80
N ALA A 750 17.98 -11.76 -12.75
CA ALA A 750 17.98 -13.20 -12.51
C ALA A 750 18.79 -13.95 -13.55
N GLY A 751 19.21 -15.16 -13.20
CA GLY A 751 19.88 -16.10 -14.11
C GLY A 751 19.98 -17.51 -13.53
N VAL A 752 20.65 -18.39 -14.25
CA VAL A 752 21.06 -19.72 -13.82
C VAL A 752 22.58 -19.73 -13.74
N ALA A 753 23.11 -19.66 -12.52
CA ALA A 753 24.55 -19.54 -12.27
C ALA A 753 25.30 -20.85 -12.58
N GLU A 754 24.69 -21.99 -12.25
CA GLU A 754 25.18 -23.34 -12.54
C GLU A 754 24.04 -24.17 -13.11
N LEU A 755 24.30 -24.87 -14.23
CA LEU A 755 23.29 -25.60 -14.98
C LEU A 755 22.92 -26.94 -14.36
N GLY A 756 23.84 -27.64 -13.71
CA GLY A 756 23.63 -29.00 -13.18
C GLY A 756 22.87 -29.91 -14.17
N TRP A 757 21.86 -30.62 -13.67
CA TRP A 757 20.98 -31.50 -14.46
C TRP A 757 20.23 -30.82 -15.63
N LEU A 758 20.23 -29.48 -15.78
CA LEU A 758 19.75 -28.82 -17.01
C LEU A 758 20.65 -29.05 -18.22
N ALA A 759 21.90 -29.48 -18.03
CA ALA A 759 22.77 -29.89 -19.13
C ALA A 759 22.14 -31.04 -19.93
N ASP A 760 21.61 -32.05 -19.22
CA ASP A 760 21.10 -33.31 -19.77
C ASP A 760 19.65 -33.26 -20.29
N LEU A 761 18.93 -32.13 -20.15
CA LEU A 761 17.54 -32.06 -20.60
C LEU A 761 17.39 -32.22 -22.12
N THR A 762 16.34 -32.94 -22.52
CA THR A 762 15.86 -32.95 -23.91
C THR A 762 15.48 -31.53 -24.35
N ASP A 763 15.50 -31.24 -25.66
CA ASP A 763 15.10 -29.92 -26.16
C ASP A 763 13.63 -29.56 -25.84
N GLU A 764 12.74 -30.54 -25.72
CA GLU A 764 11.35 -30.31 -25.32
C GLU A 764 11.26 -29.95 -23.84
N ASP A 765 11.91 -30.72 -22.96
CA ASP A 765 11.96 -30.44 -21.52
C ASP A 765 12.64 -29.11 -21.22
N ARG A 766 13.73 -28.81 -21.93
CA ARG A 766 14.46 -27.54 -21.86
C ARG A 766 13.56 -26.37 -22.29
N ALA A 767 12.70 -26.56 -23.30
CA ALA A 767 11.71 -25.56 -23.71
C ALA A 767 10.58 -25.38 -22.68
N VAL A 768 10.09 -26.46 -22.06
CA VAL A 768 9.11 -26.39 -20.96
C VAL A 768 9.71 -25.68 -19.74
N PHE A 769 10.90 -26.09 -19.29
CA PHE A 769 11.59 -25.49 -18.15
C PHE A 769 11.86 -24.01 -18.36
N ARG A 770 12.40 -23.61 -19.53
CA ARG A 770 12.60 -22.20 -19.90
C ARG A 770 11.30 -21.39 -19.86
N THR A 771 10.17 -21.98 -20.25
CA THR A 771 8.86 -21.32 -20.22
C THR A 771 8.35 -21.14 -18.78
N ALA A 772 8.51 -22.14 -17.93
CA ALA A 772 8.17 -22.06 -16.51
C ALA A 772 9.07 -21.06 -15.76
N LEU A 773 10.37 -21.06 -16.03
CA LEU A 773 11.36 -20.12 -15.48
C LEU A 773 11.07 -18.67 -15.89
N ALA A 774 10.72 -18.41 -17.15
CA ALA A 774 10.27 -17.09 -17.60
C ALA A 774 8.99 -16.63 -16.87
N GLY A 775 8.10 -17.56 -16.54
CA GLY A 775 6.96 -17.34 -15.64
C GLY A 775 7.41 -16.90 -14.25
N LEU A 776 8.26 -17.70 -13.59
CA LEU A 776 8.83 -17.39 -12.27
C LEU A 776 9.50 -16.01 -12.24
N TYR A 777 10.31 -15.67 -13.24
CA TYR A 777 10.98 -14.37 -13.36
C TYR A 777 9.98 -13.21 -13.45
N LYS A 778 8.88 -13.33 -14.22
CA LYS A 778 7.85 -12.27 -14.27
C LYS A 778 6.94 -12.22 -13.03
N LEU A 779 6.81 -13.32 -12.29
CA LEU A 779 6.16 -13.33 -10.97
C LEU A 779 7.09 -12.75 -9.87
N GLY A 780 8.41 -12.89 -10.00
CA GLY A 780 9.40 -12.29 -9.10
C GLY A 780 9.63 -10.78 -9.28
N ALA A 781 9.11 -10.19 -10.36
CA ALA A 781 9.45 -8.84 -10.84
C ALA A 781 10.90 -8.68 -11.33
N VAL A 782 11.43 -9.68 -12.02
CA VAL A 782 12.75 -9.60 -12.67
C VAL A 782 12.70 -8.61 -13.84
N ASP A 783 13.55 -7.60 -13.74
CA ASP A 783 13.74 -6.55 -14.75
C ASP A 783 14.64 -7.07 -15.88
N LEU A 784 15.75 -7.73 -15.52
CA LEU A 784 16.82 -8.14 -16.41
C LEU A 784 17.16 -9.63 -16.24
N VAL A 785 17.45 -10.31 -17.36
CA VAL A 785 17.85 -11.73 -17.37
C VAL A 785 19.29 -11.82 -17.86
N ARG A 786 20.17 -12.46 -17.08
CA ARG A 786 21.62 -12.47 -17.31
C ARG A 786 21.99 -13.05 -18.68
N GLU A 787 21.46 -14.23 -18.98
CA GLU A 787 21.72 -14.97 -20.22
C GLU A 787 21.21 -14.19 -21.44
N GLN A 788 20.12 -13.42 -21.27
CA GLN A 788 19.61 -12.55 -22.34
C GLN A 788 20.58 -11.41 -22.63
N ILE A 789 21.14 -10.75 -21.61
CA ILE A 789 22.15 -9.70 -21.79
C ILE A 789 23.41 -10.28 -22.46
N GLU A 790 23.94 -11.37 -21.90
CA GLU A 790 25.17 -12.01 -22.37
C GLU A 790 25.03 -12.54 -23.81
N SER A 791 23.84 -13.02 -24.21
CA SER A 791 23.55 -13.42 -25.60
C SER A 791 23.61 -12.28 -26.63
N GLN A 792 23.40 -11.02 -26.21
CA GLN A 792 23.45 -9.85 -27.11
C GLN A 792 24.85 -9.22 -27.17
N PHE A 793 25.73 -9.54 -26.22
CA PHE A 793 27.06 -8.93 -26.08
C PHE A 793 28.21 -9.90 -26.40
N ILE A 794 27.96 -10.92 -27.21
CA ILE A 794 28.99 -11.77 -27.80
C ILE A 794 29.77 -10.92 -28.82
N ALA A 795 31.08 -10.74 -28.62
CA ALA A 795 31.89 -9.97 -29.57
C ALA A 795 32.02 -10.73 -30.91
N PRO A 796 32.00 -10.04 -32.06
CA PRO A 796 32.30 -10.67 -33.34
C PRO A 796 33.72 -11.25 -33.31
N SER A 797 33.87 -12.46 -33.84
CA SER A 797 35.17 -13.11 -34.01
C SER A 797 36.02 -12.33 -35.02
N ILE A 798 36.91 -11.48 -34.51
CA ILE A 798 37.87 -10.73 -35.31
C ILE A 798 38.66 -11.72 -36.19
N PRO A 799 38.58 -11.64 -37.53
CA PRO A 799 39.40 -12.47 -38.39
C PRO A 799 40.87 -12.15 -38.10
N ALA A 800 41.70 -13.18 -37.89
CA ALA A 800 43.13 -12.98 -37.65
C ALA A 800 43.76 -12.30 -38.88
N VAL A 801 44.04 -11.00 -38.77
CA VAL A 801 44.63 -10.21 -39.86
C VAL A 801 46.07 -10.69 -40.07
N ALA A 802 46.28 -11.46 -41.14
CA ALA A 802 47.52 -12.15 -41.41
C ALA A 802 48.61 -11.21 -41.97
N HIS A 803 49.16 -10.34 -41.13
CA HIS A 803 50.33 -9.52 -41.46
C HIS A 803 51.40 -9.51 -40.36
N ALA A 804 52.55 -10.09 -40.71
CA ALA A 804 53.90 -9.83 -40.20
C ALA A 804 54.17 -9.91 -38.67
N SER A 805 54.79 -11.04 -38.28
CA SER A 805 55.97 -11.10 -37.39
C SER A 805 56.21 -9.97 -36.36
N ASP A 806 55.87 -10.22 -35.08
CA ASP A 806 56.84 -10.30 -33.96
C ASP A 806 56.13 -10.22 -32.59
N ALA A 807 55.53 -11.32 -32.13
CA ALA A 807 54.85 -11.41 -30.81
C ALA A 807 54.77 -12.83 -30.21
N THR A 808 55.68 -13.75 -30.59
CA THR A 808 55.56 -15.19 -30.32
C THR A 808 55.95 -15.60 -28.88
N SER A 809 55.34 -14.99 -27.86
CA SER A 809 55.53 -15.40 -26.44
C SER A 809 54.35 -15.16 -25.49
N LEU A 810 53.19 -14.70 -25.97
CA LEU A 810 52.04 -14.30 -25.11
C LEU A 810 50.67 -14.83 -25.58
N ALA A 811 50.65 -15.78 -26.54
CA ALA A 811 49.44 -16.22 -27.22
C ALA A 811 48.71 -17.44 -26.59
N ASN A 812 49.34 -18.16 -25.66
CA ASN A 812 48.89 -19.52 -25.29
C ASN A 812 47.94 -19.65 -24.08
N GLU A 813 47.65 -18.58 -23.33
CA GLU A 813 46.77 -18.66 -22.13
C GLU A 813 45.34 -18.11 -22.33
N THR A 814 45.03 -17.49 -23.48
CA THR A 814 43.74 -16.80 -23.70
C THR A 814 42.86 -17.41 -24.80
N ALA A 815 43.18 -18.63 -25.25
CA ALA A 815 42.54 -19.28 -26.40
C ALA A 815 41.18 -19.95 -26.13
N SER A 816 40.73 -20.03 -24.86
CA SER A 816 39.53 -20.82 -24.47
C SER A 816 38.47 -20.03 -23.68
N ALA A 817 38.49 -18.69 -23.73
CA ALA A 817 37.46 -17.84 -23.14
C ALA A 817 36.53 -17.27 -24.22
N SER A 818 35.22 -17.41 -24.04
CA SER A 818 34.22 -16.72 -24.89
C SER A 818 34.42 -15.20 -24.73
N LYS A 819 34.74 -14.51 -25.83
CA LYS A 819 34.95 -13.05 -25.81
C LYS A 819 33.61 -12.32 -25.85
N THR A 820 32.92 -12.28 -24.71
CA THR A 820 31.84 -11.32 -24.49
C THR A 820 32.41 -9.92 -24.23
N HIS A 821 31.64 -8.88 -24.53
CA HIS A 821 31.98 -7.51 -24.12
C HIS A 821 31.69 -7.35 -22.62
N PRO A 822 32.68 -6.93 -21.79
CA PRO A 822 32.44 -6.63 -20.38
C PRO A 822 31.34 -5.59 -20.22
N TYR A 823 30.47 -5.77 -19.22
CA TYR A 823 29.38 -4.86 -18.94
C TYR A 823 29.10 -4.75 -17.43
N ASP A 824 28.47 -3.65 -17.04
CA ASP A 824 27.94 -3.40 -15.69
C ASP A 824 26.51 -2.83 -15.78
N ILE A 825 25.77 -2.90 -14.69
CA ILE A 825 24.36 -2.53 -14.59
C ILE A 825 24.26 -1.35 -13.63
N ALA A 826 24.17 -0.15 -14.21
CA ALA A 826 24.09 1.12 -13.50
C ALA A 826 22.62 1.54 -13.28
N SER A 827 22.41 2.51 -12.39
CA SER A 827 21.07 3.02 -12.02
C SER A 827 20.34 3.80 -13.14
N THR A 828 20.95 3.92 -14.33
CA THR A 828 20.36 4.50 -15.54
C THR A 828 20.23 3.50 -16.69
N GLY A 829 20.78 2.29 -16.54
CA GLY A 829 20.80 1.26 -17.59
C GLY A 829 22.13 0.49 -17.66
N LEU A 830 22.34 -0.21 -18.77
CA LEU A 830 23.56 -1.00 -19.00
C LEU A 830 24.73 -0.10 -19.42
N VAL A 831 25.93 -0.39 -18.93
CA VAL A 831 27.20 0.16 -19.40
C VAL A 831 28.00 -0.98 -20.00
N VAL A 832 28.49 -0.83 -21.23
CA VAL A 832 29.27 -1.87 -21.94
C VAL A 832 30.62 -1.27 -22.37
N TRP A 833 31.70 -2.00 -22.12
CA TRP A 833 33.05 -1.67 -22.58
C TRP A 833 33.38 -2.54 -23.80
N PRO A 834 33.24 -2.02 -25.03
CA PRO A 834 33.41 -2.82 -26.24
C PRO A 834 34.85 -3.31 -26.40
N LEU A 835 34.99 -4.46 -27.04
CA LEU A 835 36.25 -5.17 -27.31
C LEU A 835 37.09 -5.49 -26.05
N GLY A 836 36.59 -5.24 -24.84
CA GLY A 836 37.32 -5.42 -23.59
C GLY A 836 38.18 -4.21 -23.17
N HIS A 837 38.08 -3.07 -23.86
CA HIS A 837 38.84 -1.88 -23.54
C HIS A 837 38.04 -0.95 -22.61
N TYR A 838 38.46 -0.87 -21.34
CA TYR A 838 37.83 -0.05 -20.30
C TYR A 838 37.96 1.48 -20.49
N GLU A 839 38.54 1.94 -21.61
CA GLU A 839 38.72 3.36 -21.93
C GLU A 839 37.46 4.02 -22.53
N ALA A 840 36.53 3.23 -23.06
CA ALA A 840 35.33 3.72 -23.75
C ALA A 840 34.06 3.00 -23.27
N GLU A 841 33.01 3.78 -23.01
CA GLU A 841 31.73 3.29 -22.50
C GLU A 841 30.60 3.46 -23.51
N VAL A 842 29.76 2.42 -23.63
CA VAL A 842 28.49 2.44 -24.35
C VAL A 842 27.35 2.30 -23.34
N HIS A 843 26.54 3.35 -23.20
CA HIS A 843 25.39 3.36 -22.30
C HIS A 843 24.09 3.00 -23.04
N TYR A 844 23.35 2.02 -22.54
CA TYR A 844 21.98 1.70 -22.96
C TYR A 844 20.99 2.15 -21.87
N VAL A 845 20.41 3.34 -22.02
CA VAL A 845 19.43 3.88 -21.07
C VAL A 845 18.11 3.10 -21.16
N LEU A 846 17.68 2.47 -20.06
CA LEU A 846 16.52 1.57 -19.99
C LEU A 846 15.17 2.29 -19.74
N ASP A 847 15.18 3.58 -19.39
CA ASP A 847 14.04 4.27 -18.73
C ASP A 847 12.74 4.48 -19.56
N GLU A 848 12.77 4.54 -20.89
CA GLU A 848 11.65 5.14 -21.67
C GLU A 848 11.00 4.30 -22.79
N THR A 849 11.61 3.21 -23.29
CA THR A 849 11.11 2.47 -24.48
C THR A 849 11.46 0.98 -24.50
N PRO A 850 10.63 0.12 -25.14
CA PRO A 850 10.93 -1.32 -25.30
C PRO A 850 12.12 -1.61 -26.23
N THR A 851 12.65 -0.57 -26.89
CA THR A 851 13.93 -0.59 -27.62
C THR A 851 14.81 0.50 -27.02
N THR A 852 15.97 0.15 -26.48
CA THR A 852 17.00 1.12 -26.11
C THR A 852 17.81 1.51 -27.35
N THR A 853 18.58 2.60 -27.29
CA THR A 853 19.59 2.89 -28.32
C THR A 853 20.91 3.28 -27.67
N PRO A 854 22.03 2.61 -27.99
CA PRO A 854 23.31 2.85 -27.35
C PRO A 854 23.82 4.27 -27.58
N ARG A 855 24.68 4.75 -26.67
CA ARG A 855 25.39 6.03 -26.78
C ARG A 855 26.83 5.86 -26.25
N PRO A 856 27.88 6.20 -27.02
CA PRO A 856 27.87 6.79 -28.37
C PRO A 856 27.49 5.79 -29.48
N ARG A 857 26.60 6.20 -30.40
CA ARG A 857 26.12 5.34 -31.50
C ARG A 857 27.20 4.96 -32.53
N SER A 858 28.18 5.83 -32.74
CA SER A 858 29.32 5.57 -33.62
C SER A 858 30.20 4.43 -33.07
N LEU A 859 30.48 4.49 -31.78
CA LEU A 859 31.33 3.55 -31.07
C LEU A 859 30.65 2.19 -30.88
N ALA A 860 29.35 2.18 -30.57
CA ALA A 860 28.53 0.97 -30.56
C ALA A 860 28.50 0.29 -31.94
N ARG A 861 28.16 1.02 -33.01
CA ARG A 861 28.18 0.48 -34.38
C ARG A 861 29.56 -0.08 -34.78
N ALA A 862 30.65 0.53 -34.33
CA ALA A 862 32.00 0.04 -34.60
C ALA A 862 32.34 -1.27 -33.86
N ALA A 863 31.66 -1.54 -32.74
CA ALA A 863 31.80 -2.78 -31.96
C ALA A 863 30.81 -3.89 -32.36
N GLY A 864 29.75 -3.57 -33.10
CA GLY A 864 28.64 -4.49 -33.41
C GLY A 864 27.45 -4.39 -32.44
N LEU A 865 27.33 -3.26 -31.73
CA LEU A 865 26.44 -2.99 -30.59
C LEU A 865 25.32 -1.95 -30.87
#